data_AF-A0A8T3VVQ2-F1
#
_entry.id   AF-A0A8T3VVQ2-F1
#
_cell.length_a   1.000
_cell.length_b   1.000
_cell.length_c   1.000
_cell.angle_alpha   90.00
_cell.angle_beta   90.00
_cell.angle_gamma   90.00
#
_symmetry.space_group_name_H-M   'P 1'
#
loop_
_entity.id
_entity.type
_entity.pdbx_description
1 polymer ?
#
loop_
_entity_poly.entity_id
_entity_poly.type
_entity_poly.pdbx_seq_one_letter_code
_entity_poly.pdbx_strand_id
1 'polypeptide(L)'
;MADRAPIIQQPIQIILLQVWERIQGDGSGIQTRRGLSPLLRRTNKPQQQRVCHRQPDCGQEVRHRQNPLQPCKDGCFDKDERNDRMNGSILAVIAIAAIAVIGGAVFFMGGNQSDDSSETTVNETTRDTVSEIDTGESSDQGASNAENNTSSDYAFTITYVSGTENAYQITSSSGQYTVTFSGISADTEYSIAGVLNGNIVIDAGDYDFDLDLNGVTITSTAEVPICITSGENVSIAAKKNTTNYVYDKRAAVSDEDISACIYSNSDLKLKGNGKLVVVSDNNNGVHSKDDLSVKNLTLYVTCVDNCLKGNDSVKITSGNIILNATSGDGIKTSNSELSSKGVQRGSVTINSDDGDTSLTIRAYCDGIDSAFDVIVEETQGNSVDINIIAGVEATSSASSVTSSPGGMPGGGSGWGGNPGGSSWGQGGPNSEGNNNKASYSCKGIKANNAIYINSGTLIIDAFDDTLHANNDEAIESGVTPTGNVTIAGGTVTLNSKDDGIHADGTLTVSGGTLRINGSYEALEGAYIVISGGNTSLISSDDGINATSSGLKLSGGYLYVYAGGDGLDCNRSSISFEGTDVIIISTSGGNSSIDADYSYSYTGGSVLAICPNGMTQEVTGSSAFRSYGSQQSFSSLNKGTVVTTTVNGTAMLAVKMPVSLSNCFAVYIGSTSATISSGSSSLSLNDDGAYVRA
;
A
#
# COMPACT_ATOMS: atom_id res chain seq x y z
N MET A 1 38.13 42.54 -31.01
CA MET A 1 37.13 43.61 -30.82
C MET A 1 35.77 42.96 -30.72
N ALA A 2 34.90 43.58 -29.94
CA ALA A 2 33.72 43.03 -29.28
C ALA A 2 32.64 42.37 -30.17
N ASP A 3 31.82 41.59 -29.45
CA ASP A 3 30.35 41.50 -29.52
C ASP A 3 29.64 40.31 -30.20
N ARG A 4 28.99 39.55 -29.30
CA ARG A 4 27.61 39.00 -29.31
C ARG A 4 27.32 37.61 -29.93
N ALA A 5 26.97 36.71 -29.00
CA ALA A 5 26.14 35.52 -29.20
C ALA A 5 24.73 35.75 -28.60
N PRO A 6 23.71 34.99 -29.05
CA PRO A 6 22.59 34.55 -28.19
C PRO A 6 22.48 33.00 -28.20
N ILE A 7 22.61 32.32 -27.05
CA ILE A 7 21.57 31.92 -26.07
C ILE A 7 20.58 30.87 -26.61
N ILE A 8 20.77 29.61 -26.17
CA ILE A 8 19.75 28.56 -26.04
C ILE A 8 19.69 28.19 -24.55
N GLN A 9 18.47 28.12 -24.01
CA GLN A 9 18.14 27.84 -22.62
C GLN A 9 18.39 26.35 -22.25
N GLN A 10 18.93 26.13 -21.05
CA GLN A 10 18.77 24.90 -20.27
C GLN A 10 18.34 25.26 -18.84
N PRO A 11 17.55 24.39 -18.17
CA PRO A 11 16.90 24.71 -16.91
C PRO A 11 17.85 24.72 -15.71
N ILE A 12 17.47 25.58 -14.76
CA ILE A 12 18.23 26.11 -13.65
C ILE A 12 18.34 25.07 -12.52
N GLN A 13 19.58 24.74 -12.14
CA GLN A 13 19.92 24.26 -10.80
C GLN A 13 20.05 25.45 -9.85
N ILE A 14 19.41 25.40 -8.68
CA ILE A 14 19.63 26.39 -7.61
C ILE A 14 20.37 25.72 -6.46
N ILE A 15 21.62 26.14 -6.27
CA ILE A 15 22.40 26.02 -5.05
C ILE A 15 22.52 27.45 -4.46
N LEU A 16 22.36 27.60 -3.15
CA LEU A 16 23.21 28.36 -2.20
C LEU A 16 22.46 29.24 -1.16
N LEU A 17 22.81 28.93 0.10
CA LEU A 17 23.37 29.80 1.15
C LEU A 17 22.49 30.45 2.23
N GLN A 18 22.87 30.07 3.46
CA GLN A 18 22.74 30.74 4.75
C GLN A 18 23.37 32.14 4.74
N VAL A 19 22.79 33.10 5.49
CA VAL A 19 23.46 33.96 6.51
C VAL A 19 22.37 34.65 7.38
N TRP A 20 22.40 34.53 8.71
CA TRP A 20 22.49 35.66 9.69
C TRP A 20 22.44 35.21 11.16
N GLU A 21 23.42 35.71 11.94
CA GLU A 21 23.58 35.53 13.39
C GLU A 21 23.13 36.79 14.18
N ARG A 22 22.64 36.53 15.41
CA ARG A 22 22.77 37.26 16.70
C ARG A 22 22.29 38.70 16.89
N ILE A 23 21.47 38.87 17.94
CA ILE A 23 21.66 39.86 19.04
C ILE A 23 21.28 39.19 20.40
N GLN A 24 22.12 39.38 21.43
CA GLN A 24 21.98 38.99 22.86
C GLN A 24 21.03 39.96 23.61
N GLY A 25 20.48 39.77 24.82
CA GLY A 25 20.72 38.93 26.01
C GLY A 25 19.83 39.46 27.17
N ASP A 26 20.09 38.99 28.40
CA ASP A 26 19.44 39.27 29.71
C ASP A 26 18.03 38.67 29.93
N GLY A 27 17.65 38.12 31.08
CA GLY A 27 18.28 38.02 32.41
C GLY A 27 17.19 37.92 33.48
N SER A 28 17.29 36.91 34.36
CA SER A 28 16.76 36.81 35.73
C SER A 28 15.25 36.98 36.06
N GLY A 29 14.67 35.91 36.61
CA GLY A 29 14.03 35.86 37.94
C GLY A 29 12.64 36.48 38.15
N ILE A 30 11.74 35.73 38.82
CA ILE A 30 10.93 36.16 39.99
C ILE A 30 10.02 35.01 40.45
N GLN A 31 10.02 34.75 41.76
CA GLN A 31 9.08 33.90 42.49
C GLN A 31 7.80 34.64 42.88
N THR A 32 6.68 33.93 43.07
CA THR A 32 5.76 33.99 44.25
C THR A 32 4.58 33.03 44.00
N ARG A 33 4.28 31.99 44.81
CA ARG A 33 3.73 31.87 46.19
C ARG A 33 2.22 32.18 46.36
N ARG A 34 1.55 31.23 47.05
CA ARG A 34 0.21 31.21 47.70
C ARG A 34 -0.94 30.82 46.77
N GLY A 35 -1.75 29.79 47.01
CA GLY A 35 -2.13 29.11 48.25
C GLY A 35 -3.50 29.60 48.71
N LEU A 36 -4.51 28.73 48.72
CA LEU A 36 -5.72 28.80 49.56
C LEU A 36 -6.61 27.57 49.28
N SER A 37 -6.66 26.65 50.25
CA SER A 37 -7.85 25.82 50.51
C SER A 37 -8.87 26.68 51.28
N PRO A 38 -10.16 26.31 51.32
CA PRO A 38 -10.60 25.57 52.51
C PRO A 38 -11.83 24.63 52.38
N LEU A 39 -11.84 23.63 53.27
CA LEU A 39 -12.95 23.16 54.13
C LEU A 39 -14.30 22.71 53.54
N LEU A 40 -14.66 21.44 53.78
CA LEU A 40 -15.84 20.98 54.58
C LEU A 40 -15.94 19.42 54.50
N ARG A 41 -15.54 18.65 55.52
CA ARG A 41 -16.27 18.17 56.72
C ARG A 41 -17.42 17.16 56.49
N ARG A 42 -17.30 16.03 57.22
CA ARG A 42 -18.33 15.09 57.77
C ARG A 42 -18.74 13.89 56.91
N THR A 43 -18.22 12.68 57.19
CA THR A 43 -18.63 11.66 58.20
C THR A 43 -19.90 10.87 57.84
N ASN A 44 -19.77 9.59 57.45
CA ASN A 44 -20.11 8.40 58.28
C ASN A 44 -20.12 7.10 57.45
N LYS A 45 -19.55 6.05 58.07
CA LYS A 45 -19.52 4.62 57.69
C LYS A 45 -20.91 3.93 57.92
N PRO A 46 -21.01 2.58 57.89
CA PRO A 46 -20.85 1.58 56.81
C PRO A 46 -22.09 0.64 56.77
N GLN A 47 -22.02 -0.53 56.10
CA GLN A 47 -22.79 -1.81 56.26
C GLN A 47 -23.09 -2.37 54.85
N GLN A 48 -22.93 -3.63 54.44
CA GLN A 48 -22.65 -4.97 54.97
C GLN A 48 -22.07 -5.78 53.76
N GLN A 49 -20.97 -6.53 53.84
CA GLN A 49 -20.75 -7.91 54.35
C GLN A 49 -21.19 -9.10 53.45
N ARG A 50 -20.23 -10.05 53.32
CA ARG A 50 -20.24 -11.46 52.81
C ARG A 50 -19.84 -11.62 51.33
N VAL A 51 -18.65 -12.15 50.95
CA VAL A 51 -17.87 -13.36 51.31
C VAL A 51 -18.54 -14.66 50.89
N CYS A 52 -17.98 -15.35 49.88
CA CYS A 52 -17.35 -16.68 49.99
C CYS A 52 -16.69 -17.13 48.67
N HIS A 53 -15.42 -17.51 48.75
CA HIS A 53 -14.68 -18.35 47.78
C HIS A 53 -14.98 -19.84 48.01
N ARG A 54 -14.90 -20.67 46.96
CA ARG A 54 -13.92 -21.79 46.89
C ARG A 54 -13.95 -22.54 45.55
N GLN A 55 -12.77 -23.10 45.29
CA GLN A 55 -12.19 -23.77 44.13
C GLN A 55 -12.57 -25.28 44.01
N PRO A 56 -12.03 -26.02 43.00
CA PRO A 56 -12.65 -27.16 42.34
C PRO A 56 -12.17 -28.53 42.85
N ASP A 57 -12.73 -29.61 42.28
CA ASP A 57 -12.19 -30.96 42.43
C ASP A 57 -12.23 -31.79 41.13
N CYS A 58 -11.30 -32.74 41.09
CA CYS A 58 -10.83 -33.58 39.98
C CYS A 58 -11.78 -34.72 39.55
N GLY A 59 -11.49 -35.33 38.39
CA GLY A 59 -11.93 -36.69 38.05
C GLY A 59 -11.42 -37.21 36.71
N GLN A 60 -10.53 -38.21 36.73
CA GLN A 60 -9.99 -38.96 35.59
C GLN A 60 -10.96 -40.04 35.04
N GLU A 61 -10.79 -40.45 33.78
CA GLU A 61 -10.65 -41.87 33.41
C GLU A 61 -10.14 -42.12 31.98
N VAL A 62 -9.72 -43.36 31.71
CA VAL A 62 -8.68 -43.83 30.76
C VAL A 62 -9.28 -44.79 29.71
N ARG A 63 -8.73 -44.83 28.47
CA ARG A 63 -8.26 -46.04 27.70
C ARG A 63 -8.48 -46.02 26.15
N HIS A 64 -7.36 -46.03 25.41
CA HIS A 64 -6.90 -47.01 24.38
C HIS A 64 -7.80 -47.50 23.22
N ARG A 65 -7.41 -47.25 21.94
CA ARG A 65 -6.73 -48.16 20.95
C ARG A 65 -7.08 -47.89 19.45
N GLN A 66 -6.02 -47.82 18.63
CA GLN A 66 -5.78 -48.42 17.29
C GLN A 66 -6.60 -48.05 16.01
N ASN A 67 -5.86 -47.51 15.02
CA ASN A 67 -6.05 -47.46 13.53
C ASN A 67 -6.28 -48.85 12.86
N PRO A 68 -6.44 -48.98 11.51
CA PRO A 68 -7.03 -48.14 10.44
C PRO A 68 -7.96 -48.97 9.49
N LEU A 69 -8.52 -48.42 8.38
CA LEU A 69 -8.67 -49.04 7.03
C LEU A 69 -9.60 -48.24 6.07
N GLN A 70 -9.30 -48.39 4.78
CA GLN A 70 -9.69 -47.62 3.59
C GLN A 70 -10.89 -48.30 2.83
N PRO A 71 -11.16 -48.00 1.54
CA PRO A 71 -12.21 -47.15 0.96
C PRO A 71 -13.43 -47.91 0.36
N CYS A 72 -14.47 -47.17 -0.08
CA CYS A 72 -15.50 -47.68 -1.01
C CYS A 72 -15.63 -46.80 -2.26
N LYS A 73 -15.86 -47.53 -3.36
CA LYS A 73 -15.89 -47.17 -4.78
C LYS A 73 -17.34 -47.12 -5.31
N ASP A 74 -17.49 -46.40 -6.44
CA ASP A 74 -18.47 -46.57 -7.56
C ASP A 74 -19.98 -46.40 -7.22
N GLY A 75 -20.86 -45.75 -8.01
CA GLY A 75 -20.80 -45.15 -9.34
C GLY A 75 -22.23 -44.77 -9.83
N CYS A 76 -22.30 -44.36 -11.12
CA CYS A 76 -23.47 -44.10 -12.00
C CYS A 76 -23.98 -42.64 -12.07
N PHE A 77 -23.74 -41.86 -13.14
CA PHE A 77 -24.22 -41.86 -14.56
C PHE A 77 -25.56 -41.13 -14.80
N ASP A 78 -25.49 -39.97 -15.47
CA ASP A 78 -26.18 -39.61 -16.75
C ASP A 78 -25.60 -38.24 -17.21
N LYS A 79 -24.81 -38.16 -18.29
CA LYS A 79 -25.19 -37.92 -19.70
C LYS A 79 -26.15 -36.73 -19.92
N ASP A 80 -25.59 -35.61 -20.38
CA ASP A 80 -26.02 -35.03 -21.65
C ASP A 80 -24.86 -34.29 -22.35
N GLU A 81 -24.71 -34.59 -23.64
CA GLU A 81 -23.73 -34.05 -24.57
C GLU A 81 -24.29 -32.83 -25.33
N ARG A 82 -23.34 -32.04 -25.87
CA ARG A 82 -23.39 -30.96 -26.89
C ARG A 82 -23.06 -29.59 -26.26
N ASN A 83 -21.98 -28.89 -26.61
CA ASN A 83 -21.26 -28.80 -27.87
C ASN A 83 -19.77 -28.45 -27.63
N ASP A 84 -18.88 -29.26 -28.20
CA ASP A 84 -17.48 -28.92 -28.42
C ASP A 84 -17.33 -27.95 -29.60
N ARG A 85 -16.43 -26.97 -29.44
CA ARG A 85 -15.36 -26.60 -30.39
C ARG A 85 -14.28 -25.86 -29.58
N MET A 86 -13.19 -26.51 -29.15
CA MET A 86 -11.91 -26.71 -29.87
C MET A 86 -11.32 -25.39 -30.39
N ASN A 87 -10.08 -24.93 -30.12
CA ASN A 87 -8.77 -25.50 -29.74
C ASN A 87 -7.92 -24.32 -29.16
N GLY A 88 -6.86 -24.44 -28.36
CA GLY A 88 -5.86 -25.50 -28.24
C GLY A 88 -4.50 -25.09 -28.84
N SER A 89 -3.65 -24.44 -28.02
CA SER A 89 -2.21 -24.75 -27.80
C SER A 89 -1.08 -24.31 -28.77
N ILE A 90 0.08 -23.96 -28.16
CA ILE A 90 1.49 -24.33 -28.46
C ILE A 90 2.54 -23.24 -28.83
N LEU A 91 3.51 -23.13 -27.90
CA LEU A 91 4.99 -22.93 -27.92
C LEU A 91 5.75 -21.94 -28.85
N ALA A 92 6.72 -21.31 -28.16
CA ALA A 92 7.94 -20.54 -28.50
C ALA A 92 8.84 -20.99 -29.69
N VAL A 93 9.58 -20.02 -30.28
CA VAL A 93 11.05 -20.01 -30.57
C VAL A 93 11.53 -18.57 -30.90
N ILE A 94 12.74 -18.23 -30.41
CA ILE A 94 13.53 -16.98 -30.57
C ILE A 94 14.39 -16.98 -31.87
N ALA A 95 14.57 -15.82 -32.56
CA ALA A 95 15.88 -15.31 -33.08
C ALA A 95 15.83 -14.03 -33.98
N ILE A 96 16.39 -12.92 -33.45
CA ILE A 96 17.46 -11.99 -33.96
C ILE A 96 17.39 -11.26 -35.35
N ALA A 97 17.34 -9.91 -35.23
CA ALA A 97 18.02 -8.77 -35.93
C ALA A 97 17.88 -8.45 -37.44
N ALA A 98 17.53 -7.18 -37.78
CA ALA A 98 18.46 -6.10 -38.23
C ALA A 98 17.80 -4.96 -39.08
N ILE A 99 17.95 -3.70 -38.60
CA ILE A 99 18.22 -2.39 -39.27
C ILE A 99 17.67 -2.08 -40.69
N ALA A 100 16.93 -0.95 -40.82
CA ALA A 100 17.20 0.11 -41.83
C ALA A 100 16.39 1.41 -41.59
N VAL A 101 17.10 2.53 -41.51
CA VAL A 101 16.64 3.93 -41.55
C VAL A 101 16.50 4.39 -43.01
N ILE A 102 15.56 5.32 -43.29
CA ILE A 102 15.53 6.44 -44.27
C ILE A 102 14.03 6.82 -44.36
N GLY A 103 13.52 8.02 -44.03
CA GLY A 103 13.96 9.36 -44.39
C GLY A 103 12.93 9.95 -45.37
N GLY A 104 12.22 11.01 -44.98
CA GLY A 104 11.23 11.65 -45.87
C GLY A 104 10.42 12.76 -45.20
N ALA A 105 11.02 13.94 -45.08
CA ALA A 105 10.34 15.17 -44.66
C ALA A 105 9.36 15.65 -45.75
N VAL A 106 8.19 16.14 -45.34
CA VAL A 106 7.35 17.01 -46.17
C VAL A 106 7.06 18.29 -45.38
N PHE A 107 7.62 19.38 -45.87
CA PHE A 107 7.34 20.75 -45.50
C PHE A 107 5.92 21.14 -45.94
N PHE A 108 5.13 21.72 -45.04
CA PHE A 108 4.16 22.77 -45.36
C PHE A 108 4.18 23.80 -44.24
N MET A 109 4.46 25.06 -44.62
CA MET A 109 4.42 26.26 -43.77
C MET A 109 3.09 26.97 -43.95
N GLY A 110 2.65 27.63 -42.86
CA GLY A 110 1.61 28.66 -42.82
C GLY A 110 0.50 28.30 -41.84
N GLY A 111 0.27 28.99 -40.73
CA GLY A 111 0.84 30.23 -40.20
C GLY A 111 -0.20 30.86 -39.26
N ASN A 112 0.23 31.14 -38.01
CA ASN A 112 -0.37 32.00 -36.97
C ASN A 112 -1.80 31.66 -36.47
N GLN A 113 -2.13 31.78 -35.18
CA GLN A 113 -1.84 32.90 -34.30
C GLN A 113 -1.93 32.47 -32.82
N SER A 114 -1.02 33.02 -32.03
CA SER A 114 -0.92 33.01 -30.56
C SER A 114 -2.08 33.71 -29.87
N ASP A 115 -2.55 33.15 -28.73
CA ASP A 115 -3.12 33.94 -27.64
C ASP A 115 -2.58 33.46 -26.29
N ASP A 116 -2.11 34.46 -25.55
CA ASP A 116 -1.60 34.49 -24.20
C ASP A 116 -2.74 34.91 -23.28
N SER A 117 -2.97 34.20 -22.17
CA SER A 117 -3.76 34.74 -21.05
C SER A 117 -3.51 33.98 -19.76
N SER A 118 -2.59 34.52 -18.96
CA SER A 118 -2.74 34.83 -17.54
C SER A 118 -3.74 34.01 -16.70
N GLU A 119 -3.18 33.17 -15.81
CA GLU A 119 -3.85 32.69 -14.60
C GLU A 119 -4.32 33.86 -13.72
N THR A 120 -5.60 33.84 -13.35
CA THR A 120 -6.14 34.68 -12.27
C THR A 120 -6.76 33.76 -11.23
N THR A 121 -6.12 33.71 -10.06
CA THR A 121 -6.66 33.16 -8.81
C THR A 121 -7.94 33.87 -8.40
N VAL A 122 -9.02 33.11 -8.19
CA VAL A 122 -10.20 33.57 -7.42
C VAL A 122 -10.54 32.51 -6.39
N ASN A 123 -10.27 32.85 -5.12
CA ASN A 123 -10.89 32.25 -3.96
C ASN A 123 -12.36 32.67 -3.92
N GLU A 124 -13.31 31.75 -3.79
CA GLU A 124 -14.60 32.12 -3.21
C GLU A 124 -15.25 30.98 -2.43
N THR A 125 -15.27 31.20 -1.12
CA THR A 125 -16.15 30.59 -0.12
C THR A 125 -17.49 31.28 -0.23
N THR A 126 -18.62 30.56 -0.36
CA THR A 126 -19.89 30.94 0.31
C THR A 126 -20.93 29.82 0.23
N ARG A 127 -21.45 29.46 1.41
CA ARG A 127 -22.77 28.85 1.63
C ARG A 127 -23.79 29.99 1.73
N ASP A 128 -24.96 29.88 1.10
CA ASP A 128 -26.26 30.30 1.67
C ASP A 128 -27.41 29.89 0.71
N THR A 129 -28.25 28.95 1.12
CA THR A 129 -29.66 29.08 1.57
C THR A 129 -30.74 29.17 0.47
N VAL A 130 -31.68 28.23 0.59
CA VAL A 130 -32.84 27.95 -0.27
C VAL A 130 -33.97 28.93 0.04
N SER A 131 -34.67 29.41 -0.99
CA SER A 131 -36.07 29.88 -0.87
C SER A 131 -36.84 29.73 -2.18
N GLU A 132 -37.80 28.80 -2.13
CA GLU A 132 -39.15 28.74 -2.71
C GLU A 132 -39.39 28.78 -4.24
N ILE A 133 -40.10 27.73 -4.69
CA ILE A 133 -40.80 27.56 -5.96
C ILE A 133 -42.29 27.77 -5.67
N ASP A 134 -42.94 28.68 -6.40
CA ASP A 134 -44.41 28.82 -6.43
C ASP A 134 -45.00 28.09 -7.65
N THR A 135 -46.14 27.46 -7.41
CA THR A 135 -46.91 26.55 -8.26
C THR A 135 -48.07 27.26 -8.94
N GLY A 136 -48.34 26.98 -10.21
CA GLY A 136 -49.70 27.13 -10.74
C GLY A 136 -49.84 27.58 -12.20
N GLU A 137 -50.75 26.91 -12.90
CA GLU A 137 -51.01 26.92 -14.34
C GLU A 137 -51.70 28.18 -14.92
N SER A 138 -51.36 28.47 -16.18
CA SER A 138 -52.19 28.87 -17.34
C SER A 138 -53.16 30.08 -17.27
N SER A 139 -52.91 31.11 -18.10
CA SER A 139 -53.79 31.48 -19.24
C SER A 139 -53.30 32.70 -20.06
N ASP A 140 -53.31 32.52 -21.39
CA ASP A 140 -53.67 33.44 -22.49
C ASP A 140 -52.86 34.72 -22.86
N GLN A 141 -53.03 35.10 -24.14
CA GLN A 141 -52.20 35.85 -25.09
C GLN A 141 -51.61 37.25 -24.75
N GLY A 142 -50.45 37.54 -25.36
CA GLY A 142 -50.02 38.92 -25.67
C GLY A 142 -48.54 39.02 -26.07
N ALA A 143 -48.27 39.38 -27.32
CA ALA A 143 -46.92 39.45 -27.89
C ALA A 143 -46.03 40.58 -27.33
N SER A 144 -44.72 40.43 -27.59
CA SER A 144 -43.59 41.38 -27.48
C SER A 144 -43.02 41.63 -26.08
N ASN A 145 -41.89 40.99 -25.77
CA ASN A 145 -40.58 41.59 -25.96
C ASN A 145 -39.50 40.51 -25.77
N ALA A 146 -38.52 40.47 -26.68
CA ALA A 146 -37.37 39.59 -26.56
C ALA A 146 -36.39 40.18 -25.54
N GLU A 147 -36.34 39.61 -24.35
CA GLU A 147 -35.16 39.67 -23.48
C GLU A 147 -34.79 38.24 -23.11
N ASN A 148 -33.79 37.73 -23.83
CA ASN A 148 -33.08 36.49 -23.49
C ASN A 148 -32.41 36.67 -22.13
N ASN A 149 -32.91 35.97 -21.11
CA ASN A 149 -32.10 35.63 -19.95
C ASN A 149 -32.36 34.18 -19.55
N THR A 150 -31.68 33.29 -20.28
CA THR A 150 -31.49 31.88 -19.98
C THR A 150 -30.69 31.72 -18.70
N SER A 151 -31.19 30.91 -17.75
CA SER A 151 -30.33 30.09 -16.89
C SER A 151 -30.91 28.68 -16.86
N SER A 152 -30.55 27.95 -17.91
CA SER A 152 -30.97 26.58 -18.26
C SER A 152 -29.84 25.58 -18.07
N ASP A 153 -28.88 25.88 -17.20
CA ASP A 153 -27.53 25.32 -17.36
C ASP A 153 -27.29 23.93 -16.77
N TYR A 154 -28.27 23.29 -16.10
CA TYR A 154 -28.08 21.91 -15.61
C TYR A 154 -29.38 21.08 -15.53
N ALA A 155 -30.10 20.91 -16.64
CA ALA A 155 -31.16 19.91 -16.69
C ALA A 155 -30.57 18.49 -16.67
N PHE A 156 -31.02 17.63 -15.75
CA PHE A 156 -30.68 16.20 -15.79
C PHE A 156 -31.28 15.56 -17.03
N THR A 157 -30.49 14.80 -17.77
CA THR A 157 -30.90 14.12 -19.00
C THR A 157 -30.56 12.64 -18.93
N ILE A 158 -31.46 11.82 -19.47
CA ILE A 158 -31.27 10.37 -19.67
C ILE A 158 -31.41 10.12 -21.17
N THR A 159 -30.42 9.48 -21.76
CA THR A 159 -30.37 9.11 -23.17
C THR A 159 -30.28 7.60 -23.28
N TYR A 160 -31.26 6.99 -23.94
CA TYR A 160 -31.17 5.59 -24.33
C TYR A 160 -30.07 5.40 -25.39
N VAL A 161 -29.23 4.38 -25.23
CA VAL A 161 -28.16 4.05 -26.18
C VAL A 161 -28.46 2.72 -26.88
N SER A 162 -28.74 1.66 -26.11
CA SER A 162 -29.04 0.33 -26.65
C SER A 162 -29.82 -0.55 -25.65
N GLY A 163 -30.39 -1.67 -26.12
CA GLY A 163 -31.13 -2.61 -25.28
C GLY A 163 -32.59 -2.23 -25.04
N THR A 164 -33.03 -2.23 -23.79
CA THR A 164 -34.42 -2.00 -23.40
C THR A 164 -34.73 -0.50 -23.32
N GLU A 165 -35.50 0.03 -24.27
CA GLU A 165 -35.90 1.44 -24.33
C GLU A 165 -36.95 1.81 -23.26
N ASN A 166 -36.91 3.05 -22.76
CA ASN A 166 -37.89 3.61 -21.81
C ASN A 166 -38.07 2.80 -20.51
N ALA A 167 -37.03 2.07 -20.09
CA ALA A 167 -37.03 1.19 -18.92
C ALA A 167 -36.57 1.92 -17.65
N TYR A 168 -37.12 3.11 -17.41
CA TYR A 168 -36.84 3.89 -16.21
C TYR A 168 -38.06 4.66 -15.71
N GLN A 169 -38.08 4.93 -14.41
CA GLN A 169 -39.08 5.77 -13.74
C GLN A 169 -38.39 6.83 -12.91
N ILE A 170 -38.99 8.02 -12.85
CA ILE A 170 -38.50 9.12 -11.99
C ILE A 170 -39.58 9.43 -10.98
N THR A 171 -39.23 9.35 -9.70
CA THR A 171 -40.09 9.78 -8.59
C THR A 171 -39.41 10.89 -7.82
N SER A 172 -40.18 11.68 -7.07
CA SER A 172 -39.65 12.75 -6.23
C SER A 172 -40.28 12.71 -4.85
N SER A 173 -39.46 12.83 -3.82
CA SER A 173 -39.90 12.96 -2.43
C SER A 173 -39.06 14.02 -1.73
N SER A 174 -39.72 15.00 -1.09
CA SER A 174 -39.06 16.06 -0.32
C SER A 174 -37.93 16.80 -1.06
N GLY A 175 -38.06 16.99 -2.37
CA GLY A 175 -37.06 17.67 -3.20
C GLY A 175 -35.88 16.81 -3.66
N GLN A 176 -35.85 15.52 -3.31
CA GLN A 176 -34.92 14.52 -3.83
C GLN A 176 -35.60 13.69 -4.92
N TYR A 177 -34.90 13.43 -6.03
CA TYR A 177 -35.39 12.64 -7.16
C TYR A 177 -34.76 11.26 -7.18
N THR A 178 -35.56 10.21 -7.34
CA THR A 178 -35.09 8.85 -7.53
C THR A 178 -35.34 8.40 -8.95
N VAL A 179 -34.26 8.09 -9.68
CA VAL A 179 -34.30 7.52 -11.03
C VAL A 179 -34.12 6.01 -10.91
N THR A 180 -35.13 5.23 -11.26
CA THR A 180 -35.08 3.77 -11.15
C THR A 180 -35.10 3.15 -12.54
N PHE A 181 -33.98 2.57 -12.97
CA PHE A 181 -33.91 1.69 -14.12
C PHE A 181 -34.41 0.30 -13.71
N SER A 182 -35.48 -0.19 -14.36
CA SER A 182 -36.13 -1.45 -13.99
C SER A 182 -36.93 -2.01 -15.16
N GLY A 183 -37.27 -3.30 -15.11
CA GLY A 183 -37.96 -3.97 -16.22
C GLY A 183 -37.04 -4.21 -17.43
N ILE A 184 -35.73 -4.32 -17.18
CA ILE A 184 -34.73 -4.63 -18.20
C ILE A 184 -34.99 -6.05 -18.74
N SER A 185 -34.96 -6.18 -20.07
CA SER A 185 -35.32 -7.42 -20.79
C SER A 185 -34.30 -7.85 -21.86
N ALA A 186 -33.19 -7.13 -21.93
CA ALA A 186 -32.03 -7.36 -22.78
C ALA A 186 -30.85 -6.54 -22.21
N ASP A 187 -29.61 -6.90 -22.56
CA ASP A 187 -28.43 -6.10 -22.23
C ASP A 187 -28.64 -4.65 -22.66
N THR A 188 -28.43 -3.70 -21.74
CA THR A 188 -28.93 -2.33 -21.89
C THR A 188 -27.88 -1.28 -21.55
N GLU A 189 -27.83 -0.21 -22.33
CA GLU A 189 -26.94 0.94 -22.12
C GLU A 189 -27.75 2.24 -22.09
N TYR A 190 -27.51 3.04 -21.05
CA TYR A 190 -28.05 4.39 -20.89
C TYR A 190 -26.93 5.39 -20.62
N SER A 191 -27.06 6.61 -21.15
CA SER A 191 -26.17 7.73 -20.86
C SER A 191 -26.89 8.85 -20.12
N ILE A 192 -26.25 9.37 -19.07
CA ILE A 192 -26.79 10.46 -18.24
C ILE A 192 -25.86 11.66 -18.21
N ALA A 193 -26.45 12.86 -18.12
CA ALA A 193 -25.73 14.13 -18.01
C ALA A 193 -26.54 15.16 -17.20
N GLY A 194 -25.90 16.23 -16.74
CA GLY A 194 -26.55 17.30 -15.98
C GLY A 194 -26.49 17.09 -14.46
N VAL A 195 -27.42 17.69 -13.70
CA VAL A 195 -27.40 17.65 -12.22
C VAL A 195 -28.61 16.91 -11.67
N LEU A 196 -28.37 15.88 -10.87
CA LEU A 196 -29.39 15.13 -10.13
C LEU A 196 -29.24 15.37 -8.63
N ASN A 197 -30.25 16.01 -8.02
CA ASN A 197 -30.40 16.07 -6.56
C ASN A 197 -31.24 14.87 -6.11
N GLY A 198 -30.58 13.78 -5.74
CA GLY A 198 -31.21 12.51 -5.47
C GLY A 198 -30.31 11.33 -5.84
N ASN A 199 -30.92 10.23 -6.26
CA ASN A 199 -30.23 8.96 -6.47
C ASN A 199 -30.68 8.20 -7.72
N ILE A 200 -29.84 7.26 -8.12
CA ILE A 200 -30.09 6.29 -9.18
C ILE A 200 -30.19 4.90 -8.57
N VAL A 201 -31.19 4.13 -9.01
CA VAL A 201 -31.37 2.72 -8.69
C VAL A 201 -31.34 1.91 -9.98
N ILE A 202 -30.55 0.84 -10.03
CA ILE A 202 -30.43 -0.05 -11.19
C ILE A 202 -30.87 -1.44 -10.77
N ASP A 203 -31.96 -1.91 -11.38
CA ASP A 203 -32.52 -3.26 -11.24
C ASP A 203 -32.56 -3.93 -12.61
N ALA A 204 -31.43 -4.51 -13.02
CA ALA A 204 -31.26 -5.08 -14.36
C ALA A 204 -31.63 -6.57 -14.46
N GLY A 205 -31.96 -7.23 -13.35
CA GLY A 205 -32.26 -8.66 -13.31
C GLY A 205 -31.06 -9.50 -13.71
N ASP A 206 -31.25 -10.40 -14.67
CA ASP A 206 -30.20 -11.30 -15.19
C ASP A 206 -29.50 -10.73 -16.44
N TYR A 207 -29.61 -9.42 -16.70
CA TYR A 207 -29.03 -8.78 -17.89
C TYR A 207 -27.84 -7.89 -17.55
N ASP A 208 -27.00 -7.65 -18.56
CA ASP A 208 -25.94 -6.66 -18.47
C ASP A 208 -26.51 -5.23 -18.51
N PHE A 209 -25.89 -4.32 -17.76
CA PHE A 209 -26.30 -2.93 -17.71
C PHE A 209 -25.10 -1.96 -17.67
N ASP A 210 -25.02 -1.10 -18.68
CA ASP A 210 -23.99 -0.07 -18.78
C ASP A 210 -24.60 1.33 -18.54
N LEU A 211 -24.14 2.01 -17.50
CA LEU A 211 -24.47 3.41 -17.22
C LEU A 211 -23.32 4.34 -17.59
N ASP A 212 -23.47 5.07 -18.69
CA ASP A 212 -22.51 6.07 -19.12
C ASP A 212 -22.72 7.43 -18.43
N LEU A 213 -21.69 7.91 -17.75
CA LEU A 213 -21.62 9.23 -17.16
C LEU A 213 -21.01 10.22 -18.16
N ASN A 214 -21.80 11.22 -18.59
CA ASN A 214 -21.44 12.18 -19.63
C ASN A 214 -21.52 13.63 -19.13
N GLY A 215 -20.73 13.96 -18.10
CA GLY A 215 -20.76 15.26 -17.45
C GLY A 215 -21.94 15.38 -16.48
N VAL A 216 -22.07 14.40 -15.58
CA VAL A 216 -23.15 14.36 -14.58
C VAL A 216 -22.64 14.68 -13.17
N THR A 217 -23.46 15.36 -12.39
CA THR A 217 -23.28 15.53 -10.95
C THR A 217 -24.50 14.96 -10.23
N ILE A 218 -24.29 13.98 -9.37
CA ILE A 218 -25.32 13.35 -8.54
C ILE A 218 -25.02 13.71 -7.08
N THR A 219 -25.99 14.27 -6.37
CA THR A 219 -25.88 14.58 -4.95
C THR A 219 -27.07 14.00 -4.21
N SER A 220 -26.83 13.09 -3.26
CA SER A 220 -27.89 12.56 -2.41
C SER A 220 -27.66 12.89 -0.94
N THR A 221 -28.71 13.33 -0.25
CA THR A 221 -28.71 13.58 1.20
C THR A 221 -29.53 12.55 1.98
N ALA A 222 -30.24 11.66 1.28
CA ALA A 222 -31.22 10.75 1.89
C ALA A 222 -30.96 9.28 1.52
N GLU A 223 -30.71 9.01 0.23
CA GLU A 223 -30.52 7.66 -0.31
C GLU A 223 -29.09 7.43 -0.81
N VAL A 224 -28.70 6.19 -1.06
CA VAL A 224 -27.42 5.86 -1.73
C VAL A 224 -27.41 6.51 -3.12
N PRO A 225 -26.44 7.39 -3.46
CA PRO A 225 -26.42 8.10 -4.75
C PRO A 225 -26.55 7.20 -5.98
N ILE A 226 -25.84 6.07 -6.02
CA ILE A 226 -26.03 5.03 -7.04
C ILE A 226 -26.12 3.67 -6.34
N CYS A 227 -27.28 3.02 -6.45
CA CYS A 227 -27.55 1.72 -5.86
C CYS A 227 -27.91 0.70 -6.96
N ILE A 228 -27.13 -0.37 -7.05
CA ILE A 228 -27.37 -1.47 -7.99
C ILE A 228 -27.95 -2.63 -7.20
N THR A 229 -29.22 -2.95 -7.44
CA THR A 229 -29.93 -4.01 -6.73
C THR A 229 -29.79 -5.36 -7.41
N SER A 230 -29.64 -5.38 -8.73
CA SER A 230 -29.40 -6.60 -9.54
C SER A 230 -28.81 -6.27 -10.93
N GLY A 231 -28.11 -7.24 -11.51
CA GLY A 231 -27.57 -7.25 -12.88
C GLY A 231 -26.49 -8.33 -13.04
N GLU A 232 -26.34 -8.92 -14.24
CA GLU A 232 -25.28 -9.94 -14.47
C GLU A 232 -23.90 -9.27 -14.55
N ASN A 233 -23.73 -8.27 -15.43
CA ASN A 233 -22.57 -7.40 -15.43
C ASN A 233 -23.02 -5.94 -15.44
N VAL A 234 -22.86 -5.25 -14.31
CA VAL A 234 -23.17 -3.81 -14.24
C VAL A 234 -21.89 -2.99 -14.34
N SER A 235 -21.90 -1.98 -15.20
CA SER A 235 -20.80 -1.04 -15.30
C SER A 235 -21.23 0.42 -15.22
N ILE A 236 -20.35 1.22 -14.64
CA ILE A 236 -20.44 2.68 -14.61
C ILE A 236 -19.26 3.20 -15.41
N ALA A 237 -19.56 3.84 -16.55
CA ALA A 237 -18.57 4.24 -17.53
C ALA A 237 -18.44 5.77 -17.61
N ALA A 238 -17.29 6.34 -17.23
CA ALA A 238 -17.05 7.77 -17.43
C ALA A 238 -16.66 8.02 -18.90
N LYS A 239 -17.47 8.78 -19.65
CA LYS A 239 -17.18 9.09 -21.05
C LYS A 239 -15.94 9.99 -21.15
N LYS A 240 -15.16 9.80 -22.22
CA LYS A 240 -13.95 10.59 -22.50
C LYS A 240 -14.23 12.09 -22.48
N ASN A 241 -13.27 12.88 -21.98
CA ASN A 241 -13.36 14.35 -21.88
C ASN A 241 -14.51 14.87 -21.01
N THR A 242 -15.02 14.05 -20.08
CA THR A 242 -16.04 14.47 -19.11
C THR A 242 -15.50 14.35 -17.69
N THR A 243 -16.04 15.17 -16.78
CA THR A 243 -15.86 15.00 -15.34
C THR A 243 -17.21 14.75 -14.73
N ASN A 244 -17.30 13.70 -13.92
CA ASN A 244 -18.53 13.24 -13.31
C ASN A 244 -18.36 13.19 -11.80
N TYR A 245 -19.39 13.58 -11.07
CA TYR A 245 -19.36 13.69 -9.61
C TYR A 245 -20.49 12.90 -8.98
N VAL A 246 -20.18 12.13 -7.94
CA VAL A 246 -21.16 11.43 -7.13
C VAL A 246 -20.87 11.76 -5.66
N TYR A 247 -21.79 12.48 -5.05
CA TYR A 247 -21.71 12.97 -3.68
C TYR A 247 -22.73 12.26 -2.80
N ASP A 248 -22.24 11.54 -1.80
CA ASP A 248 -23.05 11.04 -0.70
C ASP A 248 -22.92 12.00 0.48
N LYS A 249 -24.01 12.74 0.73
CA LYS A 249 -24.17 13.70 1.83
C LYS A 249 -25.06 13.18 2.94
N ARG A 250 -25.36 11.88 2.95
CA ARG A 250 -25.98 11.23 4.10
C ARG A 250 -25.05 11.34 5.31
N ALA A 251 -25.63 11.30 6.51
CA ALA A 251 -24.86 11.36 7.75
C ALA A 251 -23.93 10.14 7.89
N ALA A 252 -22.77 10.33 8.54
CA ALA A 252 -21.81 9.25 8.78
C ALA A 252 -22.41 8.09 9.60
N VAL A 253 -22.08 6.85 9.24
CA VAL A 253 -22.52 5.63 9.93
C VAL A 253 -21.34 4.71 10.21
N SER A 254 -21.44 3.89 11.27
CA SER A 254 -20.37 2.99 11.73
C SER A 254 -20.56 1.50 11.37
N ASP A 255 -21.73 1.08 10.86
CA ASP A 255 -22.11 -0.34 10.70
C ASP A 255 -22.79 -0.70 9.35
N GLU A 256 -22.76 -2.02 9.09
CA GLU A 256 -23.04 -2.94 7.94
C GLU A 256 -24.31 -2.77 7.05
N ASP A 257 -25.00 -1.63 7.05
CA ASP A 257 -26.03 -1.37 6.03
C ASP A 257 -25.41 -1.03 4.66
N ILE A 258 -26.25 -0.72 3.66
CA ILE A 258 -25.84 -0.17 2.36
C ILE A 258 -25.19 1.23 2.55
N SER A 259 -23.93 1.22 2.97
CA SER A 259 -23.15 2.35 3.46
C SER A 259 -21.97 2.64 2.52
N ALA A 260 -22.29 2.97 1.29
CA ALA A 260 -21.35 3.45 0.29
C ALA A 260 -22.00 4.54 -0.58
N CYS A 261 -21.19 5.36 -1.25
CA CYS A 261 -21.67 6.36 -2.20
C CYS A 261 -22.14 5.70 -3.51
N ILE A 262 -21.39 4.70 -3.98
CA ILE A 262 -21.79 3.78 -5.03
C ILE A 262 -21.84 2.38 -4.43
N TYR A 263 -22.98 1.71 -4.53
CA TYR A 263 -23.17 0.39 -3.96
C TYR A 263 -23.74 -0.59 -4.96
N SER A 264 -23.26 -1.84 -4.92
CA SER A 264 -23.76 -2.92 -5.76
C SER A 264 -23.95 -4.22 -4.98
N ASN A 265 -25.10 -4.87 -5.21
CA ASN A 265 -25.36 -6.26 -4.78
C ASN A 265 -24.74 -7.32 -5.70
N SER A 266 -24.12 -6.90 -6.81
CA SER A 266 -23.55 -7.75 -7.85
C SER A 266 -22.19 -7.21 -8.27
N ASP A 267 -21.48 -7.92 -9.15
CA ASP A 267 -20.22 -7.44 -9.74
C ASP A 267 -20.35 -6.01 -10.29
N LEU A 268 -19.36 -5.16 -9.97
CA LEU A 268 -19.32 -3.77 -10.40
C LEU A 268 -18.05 -3.46 -11.18
N LYS A 269 -18.22 -2.86 -12.37
CA LYS A 269 -17.12 -2.40 -13.21
C LYS A 269 -17.14 -0.89 -13.33
N LEU A 270 -16.10 -0.22 -12.84
CA LEU A 270 -15.84 1.20 -13.10
C LEU A 270 -14.91 1.32 -14.29
N LYS A 271 -15.37 1.94 -15.38
CA LYS A 271 -14.61 1.96 -16.62
C LYS A 271 -14.62 3.32 -17.32
N GLY A 272 -13.76 3.45 -18.33
CA GLY A 272 -13.86 4.50 -19.35
C GLY A 272 -12.96 5.71 -19.13
N ASN A 273 -12.54 6.32 -20.24
CA ASN A 273 -11.47 7.33 -20.31
C ASN A 273 -11.84 8.73 -19.77
N GLY A 274 -12.94 8.84 -19.04
CA GLY A 274 -13.36 10.07 -18.36
C GLY A 274 -12.81 10.18 -16.95
N LYS A 275 -13.25 11.21 -16.23
CA LYS A 275 -12.99 11.39 -14.80
C LYS A 275 -14.24 11.11 -13.99
N LEU A 276 -14.11 10.29 -12.95
CA LEU A 276 -15.13 10.03 -11.95
C LEU A 276 -14.60 10.45 -10.57
N VAL A 277 -15.35 11.30 -9.89
CA VAL A 277 -15.08 11.75 -8.52
C VAL A 277 -16.20 11.25 -7.61
N VAL A 278 -15.84 10.42 -6.65
CA VAL A 278 -16.74 9.84 -5.64
C VAL A 278 -16.36 10.42 -4.29
N VAL A 279 -17.31 11.06 -3.62
CA VAL A 279 -17.11 11.59 -2.27
C VAL A 279 -18.20 11.06 -1.36
N SER A 280 -17.80 10.40 -0.28
CA SER A 280 -18.72 9.81 0.70
C SER A 280 -18.48 10.40 2.08
N ASP A 281 -19.43 11.22 2.55
CA ASP A 281 -19.48 11.67 3.95
C ASP A 281 -20.12 10.60 4.85
N ASN A 282 -20.73 9.56 4.26
CA ASN A 282 -21.47 8.52 4.95
C ASN A 282 -20.57 7.40 5.51
N ASN A 283 -19.87 6.69 4.63
CA ASN A 283 -19.02 5.56 5.03
C ASN A 283 -18.03 5.21 3.91
N ASN A 284 -18.25 4.13 3.16
CA ASN A 284 -17.38 3.70 2.06
C ASN A 284 -17.55 4.59 0.81
N GLY A 285 -16.55 4.60 -0.06
CA GLY A 285 -16.64 5.22 -1.38
C GLY A 285 -17.46 4.38 -2.34
N VAL A 286 -16.88 3.27 -2.77
CA VAL A 286 -17.49 2.30 -3.69
C VAL A 286 -17.50 0.91 -3.03
N HIS A 287 -18.65 0.26 -2.98
CA HIS A 287 -18.79 -1.08 -2.41
C HIS A 287 -19.56 -2.02 -3.34
N SER A 288 -18.92 -3.13 -3.73
CA SER A 288 -19.57 -4.30 -4.34
C SER A 288 -19.67 -5.43 -3.33
N LYS A 289 -20.83 -6.08 -3.25
CA LYS A 289 -21.01 -7.32 -2.48
C LYS A 289 -20.27 -8.51 -3.08
N ASP A 290 -19.89 -8.43 -4.35
CA ASP A 290 -19.12 -9.42 -5.09
C ASP A 290 -17.80 -8.79 -5.60
N ASP A 291 -17.50 -8.87 -6.90
CA ASP A 291 -16.28 -8.34 -7.48
C ASP A 291 -16.39 -6.82 -7.76
N LEU A 292 -15.27 -6.10 -7.60
CA LEU A 292 -15.13 -4.70 -8.01
C LEU A 292 -13.93 -4.56 -8.94
N SER A 293 -14.13 -3.97 -10.12
CA SER A 293 -13.04 -3.71 -11.06
C SER A 293 -12.95 -2.26 -11.54
N VAL A 294 -11.73 -1.81 -11.80
CA VAL A 294 -11.42 -0.48 -12.35
C VAL A 294 -10.57 -0.62 -13.60
N LYS A 295 -10.97 0.06 -14.69
CA LYS A 295 -10.30 -0.05 -16.00
C LYS A 295 -10.36 1.26 -16.80
N ASN A 296 -9.20 1.74 -17.26
CA ASN A 296 -9.03 2.93 -18.11
C ASN A 296 -9.69 4.20 -17.55
N LEU A 297 -9.73 4.35 -16.23
CA LEU A 297 -10.49 5.42 -15.57
C LEU A 297 -9.57 6.38 -14.83
N THR A 298 -9.88 7.69 -14.89
CA THR A 298 -9.35 8.63 -13.90
C THR A 298 -10.33 8.67 -12.72
N LEU A 299 -9.98 8.00 -11.62
CA LEU A 299 -10.86 7.81 -10.47
C LEU A 299 -10.31 8.54 -9.24
N TYR A 300 -11.16 9.35 -8.61
CA TYR A 300 -10.88 9.95 -7.31
C TYR A 300 -11.94 9.49 -6.32
N VAL A 301 -11.51 8.90 -5.21
CA VAL A 301 -12.41 8.51 -4.12
C VAL A 301 -11.94 9.16 -2.83
N THR A 302 -12.84 9.85 -2.15
CA THR A 302 -12.63 10.33 -0.77
C THR A 302 -13.80 9.87 0.08
N CYS A 303 -13.51 9.17 1.17
CA CYS A 303 -14.56 8.60 2.00
C CYS A 303 -14.13 8.52 3.47
N VAL A 304 -15.09 8.19 4.33
CA VAL A 304 -14.84 7.99 5.75
C VAL A 304 -14.09 6.69 5.97
N ASP A 305 -14.62 5.58 5.50
CA ASP A 305 -14.08 4.23 5.74
C ASP A 305 -13.30 3.75 4.51
N ASN A 306 -13.76 2.72 3.80
CA ASN A 306 -12.97 2.11 2.73
C ASN A 306 -13.25 2.77 1.36
N CYS A 307 -12.20 3.15 0.63
CA CYS A 307 -12.40 3.79 -0.68
C CYS A 307 -12.97 2.81 -1.71
N LEU A 308 -12.30 1.68 -1.91
CA LEU A 308 -12.77 0.60 -2.79
C LEU A 308 -12.95 -0.68 -1.97
N LYS A 309 -14.19 -1.14 -1.86
CA LYS A 309 -14.52 -2.41 -1.21
C LYS A 309 -15.20 -3.33 -2.20
N GLY A 310 -14.57 -4.45 -2.52
CA GLY A 310 -15.22 -5.56 -3.23
C GLY A 310 -15.08 -6.78 -2.34
N ASN A 311 -16.18 -7.39 -1.91
CA ASN A 311 -16.04 -8.49 -0.95
C ASN A 311 -15.27 -9.66 -1.58
N ASP A 312 -15.58 -10.02 -2.83
CA ASP A 312 -14.99 -11.17 -3.51
C ASP A 312 -13.65 -10.84 -4.17
N SER A 313 -13.47 -9.64 -4.71
CA SER A 313 -12.18 -9.17 -5.19
C SER A 313 -12.19 -7.68 -5.47
N VAL A 314 -10.99 -7.10 -5.53
CA VAL A 314 -10.76 -5.80 -6.18
C VAL A 314 -9.71 -5.95 -7.26
N LYS A 315 -10.05 -5.62 -8.51
CA LYS A 315 -9.13 -5.67 -9.66
C LYS A 315 -8.94 -4.31 -10.32
N ILE A 316 -7.72 -3.79 -10.32
CA ILE A 316 -7.33 -2.59 -11.07
C ILE A 316 -6.52 -3.02 -12.28
N THR A 317 -7.00 -2.69 -13.49
CA THR A 317 -6.37 -3.12 -14.75
C THR A 317 -5.60 -2.01 -15.46
N SER A 318 -6.03 -0.76 -15.27
CA SER A 318 -5.44 0.45 -15.85
C SER A 318 -6.15 1.69 -15.31
N GLY A 319 -5.48 2.84 -15.34
CA GLY A 319 -6.06 4.13 -15.00
C GLY A 319 -5.21 4.97 -14.06
N ASN A 320 -5.73 6.15 -13.71
CA ASN A 320 -5.14 7.02 -12.69
C ASN A 320 -6.10 7.10 -11.51
N ILE A 321 -5.75 6.45 -10.40
CA ILE A 321 -6.61 6.23 -9.25
C ILE A 321 -6.00 6.91 -8.03
N ILE A 322 -6.80 7.75 -7.36
CA ILE A 322 -6.43 8.40 -6.10
C ILE A 322 -7.49 8.09 -5.04
N LEU A 323 -7.06 7.43 -3.97
CA LEU A 323 -7.90 6.98 -2.87
C LEU A 323 -7.50 7.70 -1.58
N ASN A 324 -8.48 8.25 -0.87
CA ASN A 324 -8.30 8.95 0.39
C ASN A 324 -9.34 8.52 1.42
N ALA A 325 -8.96 7.61 2.31
CA ALA A 325 -9.78 7.09 3.40
C ALA A 325 -9.43 7.82 4.71
N THR A 326 -10.41 8.44 5.36
CA THR A 326 -10.13 9.26 6.56
C THR A 326 -10.17 8.47 7.88
N SER A 327 -10.68 7.23 7.84
CA SER A 327 -10.85 6.37 9.02
C SER A 327 -10.73 4.88 8.71
N GLY A 328 -10.75 4.47 7.44
CA GLY A 328 -10.60 3.08 7.01
C GLY A 328 -9.46 2.83 6.03
N ASP A 329 -9.61 1.79 5.22
CA ASP A 329 -8.58 1.30 4.30
C ASP A 329 -8.68 1.96 2.92
N GLY A 330 -7.57 1.96 2.16
CA GLY A 330 -7.63 2.35 0.75
C GLY A 330 -8.44 1.36 -0.08
N ILE A 331 -8.04 0.09 -0.03
CA ILE A 331 -8.70 -1.01 -0.73
C ILE A 331 -8.97 -2.13 0.27
N LYS A 332 -10.17 -2.69 0.24
CA LYS A 332 -10.57 -3.79 1.12
C LYS A 332 -11.29 -4.92 0.37
N THR A 333 -10.95 -6.16 0.70
CA THR A 333 -11.76 -7.35 0.41
C THR A 333 -12.15 -8.04 1.71
N SER A 334 -13.16 -8.91 1.69
CA SER A 334 -13.65 -9.52 2.95
C SER A 334 -14.19 -10.94 2.82
N ASN A 335 -14.50 -11.41 1.60
CA ASN A 335 -14.93 -12.78 1.36
C ASN A 335 -13.74 -13.63 0.95
N SER A 336 -13.45 -14.66 1.71
CA SER A 336 -12.36 -15.60 1.46
C SER A 336 -12.85 -17.02 1.17
N GLU A 337 -14.15 -17.20 0.95
CA GLU A 337 -14.74 -18.46 0.51
C GLU A 337 -14.34 -18.82 -0.93
N LEU A 338 -14.58 -20.08 -1.31
CA LEU A 338 -14.55 -20.46 -2.72
C LEU A 338 -15.85 -20.04 -3.39
N SER A 339 -15.76 -19.51 -4.61
CA SER A 339 -16.91 -19.39 -5.50
C SER A 339 -17.55 -20.75 -5.80
N SER A 340 -18.75 -20.74 -6.38
CA SER A 340 -19.45 -21.95 -6.83
C SER A 340 -18.66 -22.79 -7.86
N LYS A 341 -17.66 -22.18 -8.52
CA LYS A 341 -16.74 -22.84 -9.48
C LYS A 341 -15.44 -23.32 -8.83
N GLY A 342 -15.28 -23.19 -7.51
CA GLY A 342 -14.08 -23.58 -6.78
C GLY A 342 -12.91 -22.59 -6.92
N VAL A 343 -13.16 -21.37 -7.37
CA VAL A 343 -12.15 -20.30 -7.48
C VAL A 343 -12.08 -19.54 -6.16
N GLN A 344 -10.86 -19.31 -5.66
CA GLN A 344 -10.60 -18.56 -4.44
C GLN A 344 -10.96 -17.08 -4.59
N ARG A 345 -11.69 -16.55 -3.61
CA ARG A 345 -12.06 -15.13 -3.48
C ARG A 345 -11.16 -14.43 -2.45
N GLY A 346 -11.31 -13.11 -2.37
CA GLY A 346 -10.69 -12.25 -1.39
C GLY A 346 -9.44 -11.55 -1.89
N SER A 347 -9.07 -11.71 -3.15
CA SER A 347 -7.81 -11.16 -3.66
C SER A 347 -7.93 -9.72 -4.15
N VAL A 348 -6.84 -8.97 -3.99
CA VAL A 348 -6.61 -7.70 -4.67
C VAL A 348 -5.59 -7.90 -5.77
N THR A 349 -5.92 -7.50 -7.00
CA THR A 349 -5.01 -7.58 -8.16
C THR A 349 -4.84 -6.21 -8.78
N ILE A 350 -3.59 -5.79 -8.95
CA ILE A 350 -3.23 -4.53 -9.60
C ILE A 350 -2.30 -4.87 -10.77
N ASN A 351 -2.76 -4.62 -11.98
CA ASN A 351 -1.97 -4.85 -13.17
C ASN A 351 -2.06 -3.71 -14.20
N SER A 352 -1.44 -3.90 -15.37
CA SER A 352 -1.44 -2.94 -16.47
C SER A 352 -1.88 -3.57 -17.80
N ASP A 353 -2.83 -4.52 -17.76
CA ASP A 353 -3.22 -5.29 -18.96
C ASP A 353 -3.86 -4.43 -20.06
N ASP A 354 -4.43 -3.27 -19.71
CA ASP A 354 -5.12 -2.39 -20.67
C ASP A 354 -4.61 -0.95 -20.67
N GLY A 355 -3.37 -0.73 -20.20
CA GLY A 355 -2.73 0.57 -20.15
C GLY A 355 -1.99 0.79 -18.84
N ASP A 356 -1.33 1.94 -18.71
CA ASP A 356 -0.61 2.29 -17.48
C ASP A 356 -1.56 2.38 -16.28
N THR A 357 -1.08 1.93 -15.13
CA THR A 357 -1.77 2.03 -13.83
C THR A 357 -0.98 2.92 -12.90
N SER A 358 -1.58 4.03 -12.48
CA SER A 358 -1.08 4.88 -11.40
C SER A 358 -2.07 4.83 -10.24
N LEU A 359 -1.63 4.31 -9.10
CA LEU A 359 -2.44 4.20 -7.88
C LEU A 359 -1.81 4.97 -6.74
N THR A 360 -2.51 5.95 -6.21
CA THR A 360 -2.11 6.69 -5.00
C THR A 360 -3.12 6.45 -3.89
N ILE A 361 -2.67 5.97 -2.73
CA ILE A 361 -3.50 5.70 -1.56
C ILE A 361 -3.00 6.53 -0.38
N ARG A 362 -3.95 7.19 0.29
CA ARG A 362 -3.79 7.75 1.62
C ARG A 362 -4.86 7.12 2.50
N ALA A 363 -4.45 6.32 3.48
CA ALA A 363 -5.36 5.59 4.34
C ALA A 363 -5.05 5.85 5.81
N TYR A 364 -6.11 5.95 6.61
CA TYR A 364 -5.98 6.04 8.06
C TYR A 364 -5.58 4.68 8.66
N CYS A 365 -6.16 3.59 8.14
CA CYS A 365 -5.79 2.22 8.46
C CYS A 365 -4.78 1.69 7.43
N ASP A 366 -5.08 0.56 6.79
CA ASP A 366 -4.19 -0.09 5.83
C ASP A 366 -4.31 0.55 4.45
N GLY A 367 -3.21 0.59 3.69
CA GLY A 367 -3.29 0.98 2.29
C GLY A 367 -4.15 -0.01 1.50
N ILE A 368 -3.87 -1.30 1.68
CA ILE A 368 -4.62 -2.43 1.14
C ILE A 368 -4.79 -3.47 2.24
N ASP A 369 -6.03 -3.87 2.53
CA ASP A 369 -6.36 -5.00 3.40
C ASP A 369 -7.08 -6.09 2.57
N SER A 370 -6.39 -7.20 2.33
CA SER A 370 -6.86 -8.30 1.49
C SER A 370 -7.18 -9.55 2.29
N ALA A 371 -8.41 -10.05 2.14
CA ALA A 371 -8.87 -11.30 2.75
C ALA A 371 -8.18 -12.57 2.18
N PHE A 372 -7.41 -12.47 1.09
CA PHE A 372 -6.59 -13.56 0.58
C PHE A 372 -5.23 -13.09 0.06
N ASP A 373 -5.07 -12.91 -1.26
CA ASP A 373 -3.79 -12.53 -1.87
C ASP A 373 -3.76 -11.05 -2.27
N VAL A 374 -2.55 -10.50 -2.36
CA VAL A 374 -2.29 -9.27 -3.11
C VAL A 374 -1.31 -9.56 -4.23
N ILE A 375 -1.67 -9.20 -5.46
CA ILE A 375 -0.87 -9.47 -6.67
C ILE A 375 -0.64 -8.16 -7.43
N VAL A 376 0.64 -7.85 -7.67
CA VAL A 376 1.08 -6.69 -8.46
C VAL A 376 1.94 -7.14 -9.64
N GLU A 377 1.53 -6.81 -10.86
CA GLU A 377 2.22 -7.22 -12.08
C GLU A 377 2.05 -6.25 -13.25
N GLU A 378 3.13 -6.02 -14.00
CA GLU A 378 3.13 -5.26 -15.24
C GLU A 378 2.90 -6.18 -16.45
N THR A 379 2.09 -5.71 -17.39
CA THR A 379 2.00 -6.26 -18.74
C THR A 379 2.97 -5.52 -19.67
N GLN A 380 3.64 -6.27 -20.55
CA GLN A 380 4.72 -5.75 -21.40
C GLN A 380 4.29 -4.50 -22.20
N GLY A 381 4.95 -3.36 -21.91
CA GLY A 381 4.74 -2.09 -22.60
C GLY A 381 3.96 -1.04 -21.80
N ASN A 382 3.38 -1.42 -20.66
CA ASN A 382 2.66 -0.52 -19.75
C ASN A 382 3.26 -0.57 -18.34
N SER A 383 3.18 0.52 -17.57
CA SER A 383 3.70 0.59 -16.19
C SER A 383 2.65 0.35 -15.11
N VAL A 384 3.10 -0.10 -13.94
CA VAL A 384 2.34 -0.07 -12.69
C VAL A 384 3.11 0.75 -11.68
N ASP A 385 2.59 1.91 -11.31
CA ASP A 385 3.16 2.84 -10.33
C ASP A 385 2.22 2.98 -9.13
N ILE A 386 2.68 2.56 -7.94
CA ILE A 386 1.89 2.54 -6.70
C ILE A 386 2.58 3.40 -5.63
N ASN A 387 1.83 4.31 -5.03
CA ASN A 387 2.26 5.13 -3.91
C ASN A 387 1.25 5.01 -2.75
N ILE A 388 1.68 4.51 -1.61
CA ILE A 388 0.83 4.29 -0.43
C ILE A 388 1.40 5.04 0.77
N ILE A 389 0.53 5.76 1.46
CA ILE A 389 0.78 6.28 2.81
C ILE A 389 -0.33 5.73 3.72
N ALA A 390 0.03 4.82 4.61
CA ALA A 390 -0.86 4.19 5.59
C ALA A 390 -0.60 4.76 7.00
N GLY A 391 -1.64 4.81 7.84
CA GLY A 391 -1.54 5.39 9.19
C GLY A 391 -1.51 6.92 9.23
N VAL A 392 -1.99 7.59 8.19
CA VAL A 392 -2.09 9.06 8.20
C VAL A 392 -3.30 9.49 9.01
N GLU A 393 -3.09 10.25 10.10
CA GLU A 393 -4.18 11.00 10.73
C GLU A 393 -4.85 11.86 9.65
N ALA A 394 -6.20 11.89 9.65
CA ALA A 394 -7.00 12.69 8.74
C ALA A 394 -6.68 14.18 8.94
N THR A 395 -5.62 14.66 8.31
CA THR A 395 -5.25 16.06 8.26
C THR A 395 -5.72 16.60 6.93
N SER A 396 -6.76 17.43 7.00
CA SER A 396 -7.13 18.32 5.91
C SER A 396 -5.88 19.04 5.43
N SER A 397 -5.60 18.97 4.12
CA SER A 397 -4.51 19.60 3.37
C SER A 397 -3.17 18.84 3.27
N ALA A 398 -2.93 18.33 2.06
CA ALA A 398 -1.66 17.80 1.61
C ALA A 398 -0.54 18.85 1.75
N SER A 399 0.49 18.55 2.54
CA SER A 399 1.80 19.19 2.47
C SER A 399 2.86 18.23 3.00
N SER A 400 3.68 17.75 2.06
CA SER A 400 5.02 17.16 2.19
C SER A 400 5.47 16.68 3.57
N VAL A 401 5.58 15.34 3.70
CA VAL A 401 6.43 14.68 4.69
C VAL A 401 7.88 15.08 4.42
N THR A 402 8.47 15.90 5.29
CA THR A 402 9.92 16.06 5.37
C THR A 402 10.39 15.42 6.66
N SER A 403 11.03 14.26 6.54
CA SER A 403 11.75 13.59 7.63
C SER A 403 12.93 14.43 8.10
N SER A 404 13.08 14.63 9.42
CA SER A 404 14.42 14.69 10.02
C SER A 404 14.45 14.28 11.50
N PRO A 405 15.58 13.69 11.96
CA PRO A 405 15.66 12.90 13.18
C PRO A 405 16.37 13.62 14.35
N GLY A 406 15.99 13.28 15.60
CA GLY A 406 16.89 13.43 16.77
C GLY A 406 16.25 13.86 18.10
N GLY A 407 16.21 12.91 19.06
CA GLY A 407 16.84 13.06 20.38
C GLY A 407 16.11 13.70 21.59
N MET A 408 15.59 12.84 22.49
CA MET A 408 15.67 12.85 23.99
C MET A 408 15.02 14.00 24.82
N PRO A 409 14.79 13.89 26.16
CA PRO A 409 14.84 12.76 27.13
C PRO A 409 13.57 12.61 28.03
N GLY A 410 13.56 11.58 28.89
CA GLY A 410 12.40 11.03 29.62
C GLY A 410 11.74 11.81 30.77
N GLY A 411 10.57 11.30 31.19
CA GLY A 411 10.15 11.20 32.60
C GLY A 411 8.78 11.80 32.98
N GLY A 412 7.86 10.96 33.47
CA GLY A 412 6.85 11.37 34.47
C GLY A 412 5.38 10.99 34.20
N SER A 413 4.85 10.08 35.02
CA SER A 413 3.50 9.50 35.05
C SER A 413 2.31 10.49 35.18
N GLY A 414 1.13 10.08 34.68
CA GLY A 414 -0.16 10.67 35.08
C GLY A 414 -1.39 10.08 34.37
N TRP A 415 -2.06 9.11 35.01
CA TRP A 415 -3.35 8.54 34.61
C TRP A 415 -4.53 9.51 34.84
N GLY A 416 -5.54 9.54 33.94
CA GLY A 416 -6.86 10.11 34.26
C GLY A 416 -7.89 10.36 33.12
N GLY A 417 -8.57 9.30 32.64
CA GLY A 417 -10.05 9.20 32.49
C GLY A 417 -10.87 9.92 31.38
N ASN A 418 -11.26 9.14 30.34
CA ASN A 418 -12.60 8.83 29.73
C ASN A 418 -13.72 9.94 29.60
N PRO A 419 -14.58 9.99 28.54
CA PRO A 419 -15.60 8.95 28.26
C PRO A 419 -16.04 8.68 26.79
N GLY A 420 -16.20 7.40 26.43
CA GLY A 420 -17.41 6.92 25.72
C GLY A 420 -17.26 6.40 24.28
N GLY A 421 -17.11 5.08 24.12
CA GLY A 421 -17.21 4.37 22.85
C GLY A 421 -16.67 2.95 22.97
N SER A 422 -17.43 2.05 23.60
CA SER A 422 -16.99 0.68 23.88
C SER A 422 -17.31 -0.27 22.74
N SER A 423 -16.33 -1.13 22.42
CA SER A 423 -16.47 -2.51 21.96
C SER A 423 -16.31 -2.80 20.47
N TRP A 424 -15.06 -2.77 19.98
CA TRP A 424 -14.55 -3.73 18.99
C TRP A 424 -13.18 -4.25 19.47
N GLY A 425 -12.91 -5.53 19.24
CA GLY A 425 -11.91 -6.33 19.93
C GLY A 425 -10.49 -5.75 19.91
N GLN A 426 -9.94 -5.52 21.10
CA GLN A 426 -8.53 -5.23 21.30
C GLN A 426 -7.71 -6.50 21.07
N GLY A 427 -7.04 -6.58 19.91
CA GLY A 427 -5.77 -7.29 19.83
C GLY A 427 -4.83 -6.69 20.89
N GLY A 428 -4.31 -7.56 21.76
CA GLY A 428 -3.79 -7.16 23.07
C GLY A 428 -2.54 -6.27 23.02
N PRO A 429 -2.33 -5.39 24.03
CA PRO A 429 -1.07 -4.71 24.21
C PRO A 429 -0.13 -5.60 25.03
N ASN A 430 1.05 -5.94 24.50
CA ASN A 430 2.34 -5.83 25.20
C ASN A 430 3.50 -6.56 24.47
N SER A 431 4.43 -5.75 23.97
CA SER A 431 5.89 -5.98 23.95
C SER A 431 6.52 -6.75 22.78
N GLU A 432 6.29 -6.31 21.55
CA GLU A 432 7.16 -6.62 20.39
C GLU A 432 8.40 -5.71 20.30
N GLY A 433 8.90 -5.20 21.44
CA GLY A 433 10.17 -4.46 21.51
C GLY A 433 10.17 -3.04 20.91
N ASN A 434 9.40 -2.79 19.85
CA ASN A 434 9.37 -1.52 19.15
C ASN A 434 8.34 -0.53 19.75
N ASN A 435 8.82 0.59 20.28
CA ASN A 435 7.99 1.65 20.88
C ASN A 435 7.64 2.77 19.89
N ASN A 436 8.05 2.68 18.62
CA ASN A 436 7.85 3.73 17.61
C ASN A 436 6.62 3.48 16.70
N LYS A 437 5.98 2.31 16.77
CA LYS A 437 4.74 2.03 16.04
C LYS A 437 3.53 2.66 16.72
N ALA A 438 2.53 3.03 15.92
CA ALA A 438 1.27 3.55 16.45
C ALA A 438 0.53 2.46 17.24
N SER A 439 -0.42 2.86 18.10
CA SER A 439 -1.30 1.89 18.79
C SER A 439 -2.28 1.17 17.84
N TYR A 440 -2.35 1.61 16.59
CA TYR A 440 -3.10 1.00 15.50
C TYR A 440 -2.10 0.43 14.50
N SER A 441 -2.28 -0.84 14.15
CA SER A 441 -1.48 -1.56 13.15
C SER A 441 -1.93 -1.11 11.77
N CYS A 442 -1.23 -0.12 11.19
CA CYS A 442 -1.56 0.46 9.90
C CYS A 442 -0.47 0.08 8.89
N LYS A 443 -0.73 -0.99 8.15
CA LYS A 443 0.17 -1.60 7.19
C LYS A 443 0.04 -0.95 5.83
N GLY A 444 1.12 -0.96 5.06
CA GLY A 444 1.04 -0.52 3.66
C GLY A 444 0.17 -1.46 2.83
N ILE A 445 0.56 -2.73 2.77
CA ILE A 445 -0.18 -3.82 2.14
C ILE A 445 -0.26 -4.98 3.13
N LYS A 446 -1.48 -5.40 3.46
CA LYS A 446 -1.78 -6.58 4.26
C LYS A 446 -2.50 -7.62 3.40
N ALA A 447 -2.11 -8.88 3.57
CA ALA A 447 -2.78 -10.02 2.95
C ALA A 447 -2.92 -11.18 3.94
N ASN A 448 -4.09 -11.81 3.97
CA ASN A 448 -4.34 -12.94 4.85
C ASN A 448 -3.71 -14.27 4.37
N ASN A 449 -3.18 -14.34 3.14
CA ASN A 449 -2.44 -15.50 2.65
C ASN A 449 -1.04 -15.14 2.11
N ALA A 450 -0.96 -14.33 1.06
CA ALA A 450 0.33 -14.03 0.41
C ALA A 450 0.34 -12.70 -0.35
N ILE A 451 1.54 -12.14 -0.47
CA ILE A 451 1.82 -10.95 -1.27
C ILE A 451 2.81 -11.31 -2.39
N TYR A 452 2.45 -10.95 -3.62
CA TYR A 452 3.26 -11.17 -4.82
C TYR A 452 3.53 -9.85 -5.54
N ILE A 453 4.77 -9.36 -5.48
CA ILE A 453 5.24 -8.22 -6.26
C ILE A 453 6.09 -8.77 -7.41
N ASN A 454 5.45 -8.97 -8.55
CA ASN A 454 6.09 -9.52 -9.74
C ASN A 454 6.86 -8.45 -10.54
N SER A 455 6.38 -7.21 -10.53
CA SER A 455 6.93 -6.05 -11.26
C SER A 455 6.27 -4.75 -10.77
N GLY A 456 6.56 -3.61 -11.40
CA GLY A 456 6.04 -2.30 -11.03
C GLY A 456 6.99 -1.46 -10.16
N THR A 457 6.63 -0.19 -9.98
CA THR A 457 7.28 0.75 -9.06
C THR A 457 6.39 0.95 -7.84
N LEU A 458 6.86 0.57 -6.65
CA LEU A 458 6.12 0.72 -5.39
C LEU A 458 6.90 1.63 -4.45
N ILE A 459 6.22 2.64 -3.91
CA ILE A 459 6.72 3.50 -2.83
C ILE A 459 5.71 3.46 -1.69
N ILE A 460 6.11 2.95 -0.53
CA ILE A 460 5.20 2.71 0.59
C ILE A 460 5.78 3.34 1.86
N ASP A 461 4.98 4.18 2.51
CA ASP A 461 5.17 4.69 3.86
C ASP A 461 4.10 4.10 4.78
N ALA A 462 4.48 3.44 5.87
CA ALA A 462 3.55 2.86 6.83
C ALA A 462 3.95 3.16 8.28
N PHE A 463 2.95 3.27 9.16
CA PHE A 463 3.13 3.42 10.62
C PHE A 463 3.32 2.09 11.37
N ASP A 464 3.12 1.00 10.64
CA ASP A 464 3.46 -0.36 11.01
C ASP A 464 4.25 -0.96 9.83
N ASP A 465 4.12 -2.25 9.55
CA ASP A 465 4.83 -2.88 8.43
C ASP A 465 4.42 -2.32 7.07
N THR A 466 5.38 -2.15 6.16
CA THR A 466 4.99 -1.74 4.80
C THR A 466 4.37 -2.88 4.00
N LEU A 467 4.85 -4.12 4.17
CA LEU A 467 4.25 -5.33 3.60
C LEU A 467 4.10 -6.39 4.70
N HIS A 468 2.90 -6.95 4.88
CA HIS A 468 2.65 -7.99 5.86
C HIS A 468 1.74 -9.11 5.30
N ALA A 469 2.20 -10.35 5.35
CA ALA A 469 1.40 -11.52 4.97
C ALA A 469 1.17 -12.44 6.17
N ASN A 470 -0.10 -12.56 6.57
CA ASN A 470 -0.52 -13.38 7.71
C ASN A 470 -0.60 -14.87 7.35
N ASN A 471 -0.41 -15.72 8.35
CA ASN A 471 -0.86 -17.13 8.32
C ASN A 471 -1.57 -17.57 9.60
N ASP A 472 -1.88 -16.63 10.49
CA ASP A 472 -2.52 -16.87 11.77
C ASP A 472 -4.06 -16.88 11.70
N GLU A 473 -4.64 -16.28 10.65
CA GLU A 473 -6.09 -16.23 10.42
C GLU A 473 -6.58 -17.41 9.57
N ALA A 474 -7.72 -18.00 9.94
CA ALA A 474 -8.34 -19.04 9.12
C ALA A 474 -8.99 -18.43 7.87
N ILE A 475 -8.65 -18.96 6.69
CA ILE A 475 -9.32 -18.61 5.43
C ILE A 475 -10.63 -19.40 5.33
N GLU A 476 -11.74 -18.73 4.98
CA GLU A 476 -13.08 -19.34 4.96
C GLU A 476 -13.18 -20.51 3.96
N SER A 477 -12.41 -20.48 2.88
CA SER A 477 -12.27 -21.59 1.93
C SER A 477 -11.69 -22.88 2.52
N GLY A 478 -11.10 -22.81 3.72
CA GLY A 478 -10.36 -23.91 4.35
C GLY A 478 -8.93 -24.09 3.83
N VAL A 479 -8.46 -23.20 2.96
CA VAL A 479 -7.05 -23.12 2.56
C VAL A 479 -6.22 -22.75 3.79
N THR A 480 -5.11 -23.47 4.01
CA THR A 480 -4.13 -23.06 5.03
C THR A 480 -3.31 -21.90 4.45
N PRO A 481 -3.37 -20.70 5.05
CA PRO A 481 -2.60 -19.57 4.57
C PRO A 481 -1.11 -19.83 4.72
N THR A 482 -0.33 -19.27 3.82
CA THR A 482 1.13 -19.46 3.80
C THR A 482 1.89 -18.38 4.54
N GLY A 483 1.38 -17.14 4.57
CA GLY A 483 2.07 -15.98 5.14
C GLY A 483 3.28 -15.58 4.31
N ASN A 484 3.25 -15.83 3.00
CA ASN A 484 4.40 -15.64 2.14
C ASN A 484 4.43 -14.24 1.54
N VAL A 485 5.62 -13.64 1.48
CA VAL A 485 5.88 -12.43 0.69
C VAL A 485 6.92 -12.74 -0.38
N THR A 486 6.61 -12.43 -1.64
CA THR A 486 7.53 -12.64 -2.77
C THR A 486 7.75 -11.36 -3.55
N ILE A 487 9.01 -10.94 -3.67
CA ILE A 487 9.47 -9.88 -4.57
C ILE A 487 10.24 -10.53 -5.72
N ALA A 488 9.59 -10.68 -6.87
CA ALA A 488 10.18 -11.29 -8.06
C ALA A 488 10.77 -10.27 -9.05
N GLY A 489 10.35 -9.01 -8.96
CA GLY A 489 10.77 -7.96 -9.87
C GLY A 489 10.35 -6.56 -9.39
N GLY A 490 10.48 -5.57 -10.29
CA GLY A 490 10.08 -4.19 -10.02
C GLY A 490 11.11 -3.36 -9.23
N THR A 491 10.70 -2.15 -8.86
CA THR A 491 11.44 -1.24 -7.97
C THR A 491 10.57 -0.95 -6.75
N VAL A 492 10.95 -1.48 -5.59
CA VAL A 492 10.18 -1.42 -4.36
C VAL A 492 10.95 -0.60 -3.32
N THR A 493 10.40 0.53 -2.90
CA THR A 493 10.98 1.42 -1.88
C THR A 493 10.05 1.54 -0.68
N LEU A 494 10.56 1.19 0.50
CA LEU A 494 9.77 1.01 1.72
C LEU A 494 10.31 1.88 2.85
N ASN A 495 9.42 2.55 3.57
CA ASN A 495 9.72 3.25 4.82
C ASN A 495 8.73 2.80 5.90
N SER A 496 9.23 2.07 6.89
CA SER A 496 8.41 1.49 7.95
C SER A 496 8.66 2.17 9.29
N LYS A 497 7.67 2.11 10.19
CA LYS A 497 7.88 2.36 11.63
C LYS A 497 7.96 1.09 12.45
N ASP A 498 7.55 -0.05 11.90
CA ASP A 498 7.84 -1.39 12.40
C ASP A 498 8.71 -2.09 11.35
N ASP A 499 8.33 -3.21 10.76
CA ASP A 499 9.21 -3.93 9.86
C ASP A 499 9.10 -3.45 8.42
N GLY A 500 10.20 -3.54 7.67
CA GLY A 500 10.12 -3.31 6.23
C GLY A 500 9.14 -4.30 5.61
N ILE A 501 9.43 -5.59 5.77
CA ILE A 501 8.56 -6.68 5.32
C ILE A 501 8.45 -7.70 6.45
N HIS A 502 7.21 -8.06 6.81
CA HIS A 502 6.90 -9.11 7.78
C HIS A 502 6.17 -10.27 7.07
N ALA A 503 6.77 -11.45 7.07
CA ALA A 503 6.17 -12.64 6.48
C ALA A 503 6.06 -13.76 7.53
N ASP A 504 4.85 -14.11 7.97
CA ASP A 504 4.67 -15.21 8.92
C ASP A 504 5.24 -16.54 8.38
N GLY A 505 5.31 -16.67 7.06
CA GLY A 505 5.89 -17.79 6.33
C GLY A 505 7.24 -17.46 5.69
N THR A 506 7.32 -17.64 4.38
CA THR A 506 8.55 -17.44 3.60
C THR A 506 8.59 -16.07 2.95
N LEU A 507 9.67 -15.34 3.18
CA LEU A 507 10.03 -14.13 2.44
C LEU A 507 11.02 -14.48 1.34
N THR A 508 10.65 -14.21 0.08
CA THR A 508 11.52 -14.45 -1.08
C THR A 508 11.80 -13.18 -1.86
N VAL A 509 13.08 -12.88 -2.08
CA VAL A 509 13.53 -11.90 -3.07
C VAL A 509 14.29 -12.64 -4.18
N SER A 510 13.72 -12.67 -5.38
CA SER A 510 14.32 -13.37 -6.53
C SER A 510 14.74 -12.44 -7.66
N GLY A 511 14.29 -11.18 -7.65
CA GLY A 511 14.65 -10.19 -8.65
C GLY A 511 14.25 -8.76 -8.25
N GLY A 512 14.41 -7.83 -9.19
CA GLY A 512 14.07 -6.41 -8.98
C GLY A 512 15.07 -5.65 -8.10
N THR A 513 14.67 -4.45 -7.71
CA THR A 513 15.36 -3.61 -6.71
C THR A 513 14.47 -3.47 -5.49
N LEU A 514 14.94 -3.89 -4.32
CA LEU A 514 14.27 -3.72 -3.04
C LEU A 514 15.10 -2.78 -2.17
N ARG A 515 14.49 -1.68 -1.73
CA ARG A 515 15.13 -0.70 -0.86
C ARG A 515 14.25 -0.42 0.35
N ILE A 516 14.74 -0.75 1.54
CA ILE A 516 14.16 -0.32 2.81
C ILE A 516 15.02 0.81 3.35
N ASN A 517 14.46 2.03 3.40
CA ASN A 517 15.20 3.23 3.82
C ASN A 517 15.28 3.37 5.35
N GLY A 518 14.42 2.67 6.08
CA GLY A 518 14.35 2.68 7.53
C GLY A 518 13.18 1.84 8.04
N SER A 519 13.43 1.09 9.11
CA SER A 519 12.48 0.23 9.80
C SER A 519 13.01 -0.14 11.20
N TYR A 520 12.22 -0.88 11.99
CA TYR A 520 12.68 -1.60 13.17
C TYR A 520 13.56 -2.76 12.73
N GLU A 521 13.00 -3.82 12.16
CA GLU A 521 13.72 -4.84 11.39
C GLU A 521 13.51 -4.60 9.88
N ALA A 522 14.49 -4.89 9.02
CA ALA A 522 14.27 -4.67 7.59
C ALA A 522 13.43 -5.80 6.97
N LEU A 523 13.87 -7.05 7.14
CA LEU A 523 13.17 -8.24 6.66
C LEU A 523 12.95 -9.21 7.83
N GLU A 524 11.69 -9.51 8.15
CA GLU A 524 11.32 -10.56 9.08
C GLU A 524 10.57 -11.67 8.35
N GLY A 525 10.91 -12.93 8.68
CA GLY A 525 10.06 -14.05 8.34
C GLY A 525 10.58 -15.40 8.82
N ALA A 526 9.73 -16.42 8.78
CA ALA A 526 10.11 -17.75 9.25
C ALA A 526 11.27 -18.32 8.43
N TYR A 527 11.20 -18.20 7.10
CA TYR A 527 12.28 -18.55 6.18
C TYR A 527 12.54 -17.40 5.23
N ILE A 528 13.81 -17.00 5.08
CA ILE A 528 14.17 -15.89 4.19
C ILE A 528 15.08 -16.40 3.07
N VAL A 529 14.72 -16.09 1.83
CA VAL A 529 15.45 -16.48 0.62
C VAL A 529 15.75 -15.27 -0.24
N ILE A 530 17.04 -14.98 -0.42
CA ILE A 530 17.51 -14.02 -1.42
C ILE A 530 18.24 -14.82 -2.50
N SER A 531 17.64 -14.88 -3.69
CA SER A 531 18.13 -15.66 -4.83
C SER A 531 18.50 -14.80 -6.04
N GLY A 532 18.17 -13.50 -5.99
CA GLY A 532 18.50 -12.53 -7.02
C GLY A 532 18.11 -11.11 -6.59
N GLY A 533 18.19 -10.17 -7.53
CA GLY A 533 17.85 -8.76 -7.30
C GLY A 533 18.97 -7.93 -6.65
N ASN A 534 18.66 -6.66 -6.44
CA ASN A 534 19.48 -5.66 -5.74
C ASN A 534 18.72 -5.25 -4.47
N THR A 535 19.22 -5.67 -3.30
CA THR A 535 18.54 -5.46 -2.02
C THR A 535 19.38 -4.57 -1.10
N SER A 536 18.81 -3.43 -0.68
CA SER A 536 19.43 -2.51 0.28
C SER A 536 18.53 -2.33 1.50
N LEU A 537 19.06 -2.64 2.67
CA LEU A 537 18.33 -2.70 3.93
C LEU A 537 18.94 -1.72 4.94
N ILE A 538 18.11 -0.85 5.49
CA ILE A 538 18.46 0.05 6.59
C ILE A 538 17.45 -0.17 7.72
N SER A 539 17.93 -0.56 8.89
CA SER A 539 17.10 -0.88 10.05
C SER A 539 17.71 -0.34 11.35
N SER A 540 16.87 -0.16 12.36
CA SER A 540 17.28 0.34 13.68
C SER A 540 17.56 -0.78 14.68
N ASP A 541 16.98 -1.95 14.45
CA ASP A 541 17.38 -3.23 15.03
C ASP A 541 17.97 -4.10 13.91
N ASP A 542 17.47 -5.30 13.69
CA ASP A 542 18.11 -6.26 12.81
C ASP A 542 17.93 -5.95 11.33
N GLY A 543 18.97 -6.24 10.54
CA GLY A 543 18.89 -6.13 9.09
C GLY A 543 17.97 -7.17 8.49
N ILE A 544 18.14 -8.42 8.92
CA ILE A 544 17.34 -9.57 8.53
C ILE A 544 17.13 -10.42 9.79
N ASN A 545 15.89 -10.73 10.13
CA ASN A 545 15.53 -11.64 11.22
C ASN A 545 14.81 -12.87 10.64
N ALA A 546 15.56 -13.96 10.48
CA ALA A 546 15.00 -15.25 10.10
C ALA A 546 14.60 -16.03 11.36
N THR A 547 13.30 -16.05 11.68
CA THR A 547 12.83 -16.38 13.04
C THR A 547 12.90 -17.86 13.40
N SER A 548 12.86 -18.77 12.43
CA SER A 548 12.74 -20.21 12.76
C SER A 548 13.28 -21.22 11.74
N SER A 549 13.33 -20.89 10.45
CA SER A 549 13.57 -21.88 9.37
C SER A 549 14.82 -21.59 8.55
N GLY A 550 15.48 -20.44 8.75
CA GLY A 550 16.81 -20.17 8.19
C GLY A 550 16.86 -19.00 7.24
N LEU A 551 18.08 -18.71 6.79
CA LEU A 551 18.36 -17.69 5.78
C LEU A 551 19.20 -18.30 4.65
N LYS A 552 18.75 -18.14 3.40
CA LYS A 552 19.46 -18.61 2.21
C LYS A 552 19.77 -17.46 1.26
N LEU A 553 21.05 -17.30 0.93
CA LEU A 553 21.61 -16.25 0.09
C LEU A 553 22.32 -16.87 -1.11
N SER A 554 21.60 -17.02 -2.23
CA SER A 554 22.04 -17.81 -3.40
C SER A 554 22.27 -17.02 -4.69
N GLY A 555 21.99 -15.72 -4.69
CA GLY A 555 22.26 -14.84 -5.82
C GLY A 555 21.90 -13.38 -5.52
N GLY A 556 22.22 -12.48 -6.45
CA GLY A 556 21.99 -11.05 -6.31
C GLY A 556 23.01 -10.34 -5.43
N TYR A 557 22.67 -9.12 -5.04
CA TYR A 557 23.45 -8.27 -4.13
C TYR A 557 22.60 -7.86 -2.93
N LEU A 558 23.22 -7.92 -1.74
CA LEU A 558 22.61 -7.55 -0.47
C LEU A 558 23.50 -6.55 0.27
N TYR A 559 22.95 -5.37 0.55
CA TYR A 559 23.51 -4.39 1.47
C TYR A 559 22.67 -4.30 2.73
N VAL A 560 23.32 -4.35 3.88
CA VAL A 560 22.67 -4.23 5.18
C VAL A 560 23.39 -3.20 6.04
N TYR A 561 22.64 -2.23 6.54
CA TYR A 561 23.07 -1.29 7.57
C TYR A 561 22.11 -1.33 8.75
N ALA A 562 22.52 -2.00 9.82
CA ALA A 562 21.68 -2.35 10.96
C ALA A 562 22.16 -1.70 12.27
N GLY A 563 21.20 -1.29 13.10
CA GLY A 563 21.46 -0.96 14.50
C GLY A 563 21.73 -2.22 15.33
N GLY A 564 20.95 -3.25 15.03
CA GLY A 564 20.94 -4.60 15.55
C GLY A 564 22.01 -5.52 14.96
N ASP A 565 21.67 -6.80 14.93
CA ASP A 565 22.36 -7.81 14.14
C ASP A 565 22.24 -7.51 12.65
N GLY A 566 23.30 -7.82 11.91
CA GLY A 566 23.25 -7.66 10.46
C GLY A 566 22.34 -8.70 9.82
N LEU A 567 22.66 -9.97 10.08
CA LEU A 567 21.84 -11.12 9.75
C LEU A 567 21.63 -11.88 11.05
N ASP A 568 20.39 -11.97 11.52
CA ASP A 568 19.99 -12.83 12.64
C ASP A 568 19.23 -14.05 12.10
N CYS A 569 19.56 -15.20 12.65
CA CYS A 569 18.95 -16.47 12.30
C CYS A 569 18.72 -17.32 13.54
N ASN A 570 17.50 -17.24 14.03
CA ASN A 570 17.03 -17.96 15.19
C ASN A 570 16.67 -19.41 14.83
N ARG A 571 17.05 -20.35 15.71
CA ARG A 571 16.72 -21.78 15.64
C ARG A 571 17.11 -22.48 14.32
N SER A 572 17.99 -21.89 13.51
CA SER A 572 18.38 -22.43 12.21
C SER A 572 19.81 -21.99 11.82
N SER A 573 20.12 -21.98 10.53
CA SER A 573 21.43 -21.65 9.97
C SER A 573 21.33 -20.72 8.76
N ILE A 574 22.41 -20.01 8.51
CA ILE A 574 22.58 -19.17 7.31
C ILE A 574 23.32 -19.95 6.22
N SER A 575 22.88 -19.83 4.97
CA SER A 575 23.56 -20.42 3.82
C SER A 575 23.98 -19.36 2.80
N PHE A 576 25.29 -19.19 2.64
CA PHE A 576 25.90 -18.35 1.61
C PHE A 576 26.25 -19.22 0.39
N GLU A 577 25.43 -19.16 -0.65
CA GLU A 577 25.55 -19.97 -1.87
C GLU A 577 25.92 -19.18 -3.13
N GLY A 578 25.79 -17.85 -3.12
CA GLY A 578 26.09 -17.06 -4.32
C GLY A 578 25.84 -15.56 -4.27
N THR A 579 25.24 -15.02 -3.20
CA THR A 579 24.98 -13.58 -3.07
C THR A 579 26.26 -12.81 -2.69
N ASP A 580 26.45 -11.63 -3.27
CA ASP A 580 27.44 -10.66 -2.79
C ASP A 580 26.84 -9.80 -1.69
N VAL A 581 27.44 -9.83 -0.50
CA VAL A 581 26.85 -9.30 0.73
C VAL A 581 27.79 -8.30 1.39
N ILE A 582 27.27 -7.12 1.74
CA ILE A 582 27.93 -6.13 2.59
C ILE A 582 27.06 -5.88 3.80
N ILE A 583 27.65 -6.02 4.99
CA ILE A 583 26.94 -5.90 6.27
C ILE A 583 27.69 -4.93 7.15
N ILE A 584 26.96 -3.96 7.71
CA ILE A 584 27.46 -3.02 8.70
C ILE A 584 26.49 -3.01 9.88
N SER A 585 26.91 -3.59 10.99
CA SER A 585 26.20 -3.50 12.28
C SER A 585 26.84 -2.43 13.15
N THR A 586 26.04 -1.76 13.98
CA THR A 586 26.53 -0.60 14.76
C THR A 586 26.51 -0.79 16.28
N SER A 587 25.74 -1.74 16.80
CA SER A 587 25.75 -2.10 18.22
C SER A 587 26.85 -3.10 18.54
N GLY A 588 27.57 -2.88 19.65
CA GLY A 588 28.61 -3.82 20.13
C GLY A 588 28.06 -4.98 20.97
N GLY A 589 26.76 -4.97 21.25
CA GLY A 589 26.04 -6.09 21.83
C GLY A 589 25.50 -7.07 20.80
N ASN A 590 25.78 -6.84 19.51
CA ASN A 590 25.26 -7.62 18.38
C ASN A 590 26.42 -8.00 17.44
N SER A 591 26.16 -8.96 16.56
CA SER A 591 27.02 -9.48 15.50
C SER A 591 26.64 -8.93 14.12
N SER A 592 27.55 -9.05 13.16
CA SER A 592 27.17 -8.83 11.75
C SER A 592 26.58 -10.08 11.10
N ILE A 593 26.90 -11.25 11.64
CA ILE A 593 26.31 -12.53 11.25
C ILE A 593 26.07 -13.29 12.55
N ASP A 594 24.81 -13.43 12.95
CA ASP A 594 24.37 -14.25 14.07
C ASP A 594 23.54 -15.42 13.55
N ALA A 595 23.82 -16.61 14.07
CA ALA A 595 23.07 -17.81 13.77
C ALA A 595 23.18 -18.78 14.94
N ASP A 596 22.04 -19.16 15.50
CA ASP A 596 21.93 -20.05 16.67
C ASP A 596 22.69 -21.37 16.49
N TYR A 597 22.74 -21.92 15.27
CA TYR A 597 23.46 -23.16 14.96
C TYR A 597 24.79 -22.92 14.25
N SER A 598 24.77 -22.41 13.02
CA SER A 598 25.97 -22.10 12.23
C SER A 598 25.63 -21.38 10.93
N TYR A 599 26.65 -21.18 10.10
CA TYR A 599 26.48 -20.85 8.69
C TYR A 599 27.34 -21.75 7.79
N SER A 600 26.87 -21.94 6.56
CA SER A 600 27.58 -22.63 5.48
C SER A 600 27.99 -21.66 4.38
N TYR A 601 29.08 -21.98 3.67
CA TYR A 601 29.57 -21.17 2.57
C TYR A 601 29.95 -22.05 1.37
N THR A 602 29.39 -21.74 0.22
CA THR A 602 29.67 -22.39 -1.07
C THR A 602 29.87 -21.41 -2.23
N GLY A 603 29.48 -20.13 -2.08
CA GLY A 603 29.66 -19.11 -3.11
C GLY A 603 29.33 -17.68 -2.64
N GLY A 604 29.61 -16.70 -3.49
CA GLY A 604 29.44 -15.27 -3.22
C GLY A 604 30.64 -14.63 -2.49
N SER A 605 30.60 -13.31 -2.28
CA SER A 605 31.55 -12.58 -1.44
C SER A 605 30.82 -11.94 -0.27
N VAL A 606 31.33 -12.07 0.96
CA VAL A 606 30.71 -11.46 2.15
C VAL A 606 31.71 -10.56 2.84
N LEU A 607 31.41 -9.27 2.96
CA LEU A 607 32.15 -8.31 3.80
C LEU A 607 31.25 -7.87 4.95
N ALA A 608 31.64 -8.22 6.17
CA ALA A 608 30.86 -7.94 7.37
C ALA A 608 31.69 -7.09 8.35
N ILE A 609 31.10 -5.99 8.84
CA ILE A 609 31.77 -5.01 9.70
C ILE A 609 30.90 -4.77 10.93
N CYS A 610 31.47 -4.92 12.12
CA CYS A 610 30.78 -4.63 13.38
C CYS A 610 31.76 -4.09 14.45
N PRO A 611 31.27 -3.49 15.55
CA PRO A 611 32.10 -3.25 16.72
C PRO A 611 32.61 -4.56 17.32
N ASN A 612 33.74 -4.50 18.02
CA ASN A 612 34.35 -5.66 18.66
C ASN A 612 33.55 -6.04 19.92
N GLY A 613 32.74 -7.09 19.81
CA GLY A 613 31.87 -7.62 20.86
C GLY A 613 31.51 -9.08 20.59
N MET A 614 30.33 -9.32 20.01
CA MET A 614 29.85 -10.63 19.57
C MET A 614 30.42 -10.98 18.19
N THR A 615 31.72 -11.31 18.13
CA THR A 615 32.39 -11.68 16.87
C THR A 615 32.70 -13.19 16.78
N GLN A 616 32.37 -13.94 17.82
CA GLN A 616 32.68 -15.38 17.90
C GLN A 616 31.69 -16.22 17.11
N GLU A 617 30.46 -15.73 16.97
CA GLU A 617 29.37 -16.23 16.16
C GLU A 617 29.85 -16.36 14.70
N VAL A 618 30.54 -15.33 14.20
CA VAL A 618 31.15 -15.34 12.86
C VAL A 618 32.43 -16.18 12.82
N THR A 619 33.40 -15.89 13.68
CA THR A 619 34.79 -16.38 13.54
C THR A 619 34.99 -17.80 14.09
N GLY A 620 34.09 -18.27 14.95
CA GLY A 620 34.11 -19.62 15.54
C GLY A 620 33.70 -20.73 14.55
N SER A 621 33.00 -20.36 13.47
CA SER A 621 32.54 -21.31 12.45
C SER A 621 33.68 -22.03 11.72
N SER A 622 33.46 -23.28 11.33
CA SER A 622 34.39 -24.04 10.50
C SER A 622 34.49 -23.51 9.06
N ALA A 623 33.42 -22.88 8.57
CA ALA A 623 33.41 -22.19 7.29
C ALA A 623 34.38 -21.00 7.31
N PHE A 624 34.41 -20.22 8.41
CA PHE A 624 35.37 -19.14 8.58
C PHE A 624 36.82 -19.61 8.44
N ARG A 625 37.19 -20.72 9.09
CA ARG A 625 38.57 -21.24 9.01
C ARG A 625 38.98 -21.65 7.59
N SER A 626 38.01 -22.01 6.76
CA SER A 626 38.23 -22.52 5.41
C SER A 626 38.21 -21.40 4.35
N TYR A 627 37.46 -20.33 4.59
CA TYR A 627 37.16 -19.29 3.59
C TYR A 627 37.28 -17.85 4.10
N GLY A 628 37.56 -17.66 5.38
CA GLY A 628 37.51 -16.36 6.05
C GLY A 628 38.87 -15.68 6.20
N SER A 629 38.85 -14.35 6.20
CA SER A 629 39.94 -13.48 6.65
C SER A 629 39.35 -12.37 7.53
N GLN A 630 40.19 -11.74 8.34
CA GLN A 630 39.75 -10.70 9.26
C GLN A 630 40.78 -9.59 9.44
N GLN A 631 40.31 -8.40 9.80
CA GLN A 631 41.14 -7.26 10.16
C GLN A 631 40.49 -6.47 11.30
N SER A 632 41.26 -6.20 12.36
CA SER A 632 40.86 -5.28 13.42
C SER A 632 41.24 -3.85 13.07
N PHE A 633 40.37 -2.91 13.41
CA PHE A 633 40.59 -1.48 13.28
C PHE A 633 40.35 -0.81 14.64
N SER A 634 41.28 0.05 15.07
CA SER A 634 41.05 0.89 16.25
C SER A 634 39.86 1.82 16.06
N SER A 635 39.66 2.28 14.83
CA SER A 635 38.49 3.04 14.41
C SER A 635 38.32 2.99 12.89
N LEU A 636 37.08 3.15 12.44
CA LEU A 636 36.70 3.44 11.07
C LEU A 636 35.84 4.70 11.09
N ASN A 637 36.30 5.77 10.44
CA ASN A 637 35.55 7.03 10.41
C ASN A 637 34.49 6.99 9.31
N LYS A 638 33.34 7.64 9.53
CA LYS A 638 32.35 7.90 8.49
C LYS A 638 33.03 8.46 7.23
N GLY A 639 32.68 7.91 6.07
CA GLY A 639 33.23 8.27 4.78
C GLY A 639 34.54 7.57 4.39
N THR A 640 35.19 6.85 5.31
CA THR A 640 36.32 5.97 4.98
C THR A 640 35.81 4.79 4.15
N VAL A 641 36.56 4.35 3.14
CA VAL A 641 36.21 3.16 2.37
C VAL A 641 36.97 1.96 2.93
N VAL A 642 36.24 0.91 3.29
CA VAL A 642 36.80 -0.40 3.61
C VAL A 642 36.79 -1.23 2.34
N THR A 643 37.94 -1.79 1.95
CA THR A 643 38.09 -2.56 0.72
C THR A 643 38.69 -3.91 1.02
N THR A 644 38.06 -4.96 0.51
CA THR A 644 38.61 -6.31 0.47
C THR A 644 39.25 -6.58 -0.88
N THR A 645 40.49 -7.08 -0.86
CA THR A 645 41.20 -7.52 -2.06
C THR A 645 41.63 -8.97 -1.96
N VAL A 646 41.56 -9.71 -3.08
CA VAL A 646 42.11 -11.07 -3.21
C VAL A 646 43.13 -11.04 -4.35
N ASN A 647 44.39 -11.39 -4.06
CA ASN A 647 45.50 -11.34 -5.03
C ASN A 647 45.62 -9.98 -5.75
N GLY A 648 45.41 -8.88 -5.01
CA GLY A 648 45.47 -7.51 -5.53
C GLY A 648 44.22 -7.03 -6.31
N THR A 649 43.21 -7.88 -6.48
CA THR A 649 41.94 -7.52 -7.12
C THR A 649 40.90 -7.16 -6.06
N ALA A 650 40.25 -6.00 -6.19
CA ALA A 650 39.14 -5.63 -5.30
C ALA A 650 37.95 -6.57 -5.51
N MET A 651 37.39 -7.07 -4.40
CA MET A 651 36.24 -7.97 -4.40
C MET A 651 34.98 -7.22 -3.95
N LEU A 652 35.05 -6.59 -2.77
CA LEU A 652 34.01 -5.76 -2.20
C LEU A 652 34.64 -4.49 -1.63
N ALA A 653 33.91 -3.37 -1.69
CA ALA A 653 34.25 -2.19 -0.91
C ALA A 653 32.99 -1.50 -0.39
N VAL A 654 33.10 -0.81 0.74
CA VAL A 654 32.00 -0.02 1.29
C VAL A 654 32.51 1.26 1.92
N LYS A 655 31.85 2.37 1.62
CA LYS A 655 32.05 3.65 2.27
C LYS A 655 31.25 3.67 3.56
N MET A 656 31.96 3.77 4.69
CA MET A 656 31.32 3.69 6.01
C MET A 656 30.26 4.79 6.19
N PRO A 657 28.98 4.44 6.44
CA PRO A 657 27.90 5.40 6.64
C PRO A 657 27.98 6.08 8.01
N VAL A 658 28.65 5.43 8.96
CA VAL A 658 28.83 5.85 10.35
C VAL A 658 30.27 5.63 10.81
N SER A 659 30.68 6.33 11.87
CA SER A 659 31.96 6.08 12.52
C SER A 659 31.82 4.96 13.56
N LEU A 660 32.71 3.97 13.52
CA LEU A 660 32.79 2.89 14.49
C LEU A 660 34.15 2.93 15.20
N SER A 661 34.14 2.71 16.52
CA SER A 661 35.36 2.57 17.33
C SER A 661 35.56 1.11 17.71
N ASN A 662 36.81 0.67 17.82
CA ASN A 662 37.17 -0.72 18.12
C ASN A 662 36.37 -1.70 17.27
N CYS A 663 36.51 -1.60 15.95
CA CYS A 663 35.70 -2.38 15.02
C CYS A 663 36.54 -3.49 14.38
N PHE A 664 35.82 -4.44 13.84
CA PHE A 664 36.36 -5.64 13.25
C PHE A 664 35.66 -5.88 11.92
N ALA A 665 36.44 -6.19 10.91
CA ALA A 665 35.94 -6.54 9.59
C ALA A 665 36.30 -7.98 9.26
N VAL A 666 35.32 -8.71 8.75
CA VAL A 666 35.42 -10.08 8.26
C VAL A 666 35.16 -10.10 6.78
N TYR A 667 35.95 -10.89 6.05
CA TYR A 667 35.62 -11.28 4.69
C TYR A 667 35.50 -12.81 4.59
N ILE A 668 34.39 -13.29 4.04
CA ILE A 668 34.17 -14.71 3.72
C ILE A 668 34.19 -14.85 2.19
N GLY A 669 35.08 -15.70 1.70
CA GLY A 669 35.26 -16.04 0.28
C GLY A 669 36.70 -16.34 -0.11
N SER A 670 37.66 -15.91 0.72
CA SER A 670 39.05 -16.35 0.60
C SER A 670 39.83 -16.12 1.89
N THR A 671 40.60 -17.12 2.33
CA THR A 671 41.58 -17.00 3.42
C THR A 671 42.78 -16.13 3.05
N SER A 672 42.98 -15.85 1.76
CA SER A 672 44.07 -14.99 1.26
C SER A 672 43.67 -13.52 1.12
N ALA A 673 42.42 -13.18 1.45
CA ALA A 673 41.94 -11.82 1.30
C ALA A 673 42.64 -10.86 2.28
N THR A 674 42.88 -9.64 1.80
CA THR A 674 43.37 -8.51 2.60
C THR A 674 42.25 -7.49 2.73
N ILE A 675 41.96 -7.09 3.96
CA ILE A 675 40.97 -6.05 4.28
C ILE A 675 41.73 -4.79 4.70
N SER A 676 41.44 -3.67 4.04
CA SER A 676 42.12 -2.39 4.26
C SER A 676 41.11 -1.24 4.33
N SER A 677 41.49 -0.13 4.95
CA SER A 677 40.67 1.08 5.00
C SER A 677 41.45 2.29 4.48
N GLY A 678 40.75 3.20 3.79
CA GLY A 678 41.35 4.41 3.23
C GLY A 678 40.46 5.12 2.23
N SER A 679 41.08 5.92 1.37
CA SER A 679 40.41 6.43 0.16
C SER A 679 40.39 5.35 -0.92
N SER A 680 39.36 5.36 -1.77
CA SER A 680 39.24 4.46 -2.90
C SER A 680 38.94 5.23 -4.18
N SER A 681 39.44 4.74 -5.30
CA SER A 681 39.09 5.21 -6.65
C SER A 681 38.03 4.33 -7.33
N LEU A 682 37.47 3.35 -6.60
CA LEU A 682 36.39 2.50 -7.10
C LEU A 682 35.11 3.34 -7.28
N SER A 683 34.33 3.00 -8.32
CA SER A 683 32.98 3.54 -8.49
C SER A 683 32.06 2.84 -7.51
N LEU A 684 31.43 3.61 -6.63
CA LEU A 684 30.48 3.09 -5.64
C LEU A 684 29.05 3.30 -6.14
N ASN A 685 28.14 2.37 -5.83
CA ASN A 685 26.71 2.47 -6.08
C ASN A 685 26.03 3.42 -5.07
N ASP A 686 24.70 3.50 -5.11
CA ASP A 686 23.90 4.38 -4.25
C ASP A 686 23.99 4.02 -2.75
N ASP A 687 24.38 2.80 -2.40
CA ASP A 687 24.66 2.39 -1.02
C ASP A 687 26.08 2.76 -0.57
N GLY A 688 26.88 3.37 -1.46
CA GLY A 688 28.29 3.62 -1.22
C GLY A 688 29.13 2.34 -1.27
N ALA A 689 28.68 1.31 -1.99
CA ALA A 689 29.34 0.03 -2.11
C ALA A 689 29.89 -0.25 -3.52
N TYR A 690 30.93 -1.06 -3.59
CA TYR A 690 31.43 -1.67 -4.81
C TYR A 690 31.31 -3.18 -4.69
N VAL A 691 30.77 -3.80 -5.72
CA VAL A 691 30.77 -5.24 -5.92
C VAL A 691 31.50 -5.52 -7.22
N ARG A 692 32.38 -6.51 -7.20
CA ARG A 692 33.06 -6.95 -8.41
C ARG A 692 32.03 -7.55 -9.38
N ALA A 693 32.01 -7.01 -10.61
CA ALA A 693 31.20 -7.51 -11.71
C ALA A 693 31.66 -8.88 -12.24
#